data_AF-A0A7Y9GI83-F1
#
_entry.id   AF-A0A7Y9GI83-F1
#
_cell.length_a   1.000
_cell.length_b   1.000
_cell.length_c   1.000
_cell.angle_alpha   90.00
_cell.angle_beta   90.00
_cell.angle_gamma   90.00
#
_symmetry.space_group_name_H-M   'P 1'
#
loop_
_entity.id
_entity.type
_entity.pdbx_description
1 polymer ?
#
loop_
_entity_poly.entity_id
_entity_poly.type
_entity_poly.pdbx_seq_one_letter_code
_entity_poly.pdbx_strand_id
1 'polypeptide(L)'
;MTTVIEAPPAAPPPLRRRPRPAAVVLVAGIASLPMLMPAGLAPGPGNTGLPDLALVGLIATTLVWAGTRGLPVRWPFLVPTLMTIIAGGIAAIVNEAGALTLIKDMFVLLWAVGIANLGRDPALLRVALRAFVRIGTCYAAVMIVGFVLGIEALSGKQIDGERAMFTFGDANYASNWFICVFFVARATRHPEARGKRWAVCGILLAAELLTGSNGGLLALSVGVLLGHLFRLFREGRAHHAIAVGLFAVFVGGTGVAVVTQVDIQPFLDQASQASPILRDSIGRTTGESTNSRGTVLSTTLQMTGDQTHPWGIGPGQTERQMLVRQETYVREAHNDYVAAVLERGFLGGVALVVLVFVLLLKCVRIARRNALTGEYARLVPHPELFGALVAVFLVSGLFYETLHYRHGWAIFGLIAALELFGRGGDSRIRRRVRPQATTSAVPSAVRRPLAKRNGAAVIAPPSGAGPPEPGAEGRTRSARRRLLALVAGNVAGRVGALASLGVATILVARIGGPELVGAFTLVRILPGLLCQLSSAGLPGAAPFFLARSDYDQSRVRPTLAWLTVIGATVSAVGWLALSPLVYLVFFKSFGLWVAVAAAAPSFTQGFVSVGKGLLQGTDDQPGASLAIAVEEFVFLPIYLMLLTGWYGPGALISGLVLADVAAAAWIARRLARRGFFAGWGRPDRRLGRSIAGYGLRGYLGQLIDLLQLRFDMALLGALAGPKVLGVYTVASKFAELVQLPGLAVNYILYPDFAKDDRDTATRRTSRLILPALGVSALAALPLALIAGTALPWIFGDVFDDAVVPTYIRLAGVVTFGVTGLIMAYLYGVGRPGAASAGQGIGLAVVVVLGAVLIPAHGAIGAAVATSVSFVATTAALLVWFRRAGKTVPVTPAPEDKG
;
A
#
# COMPACT_ATOMS: atom_id res chain seq x y z
N MET A 1 -18.43 54.74 58.77
CA MET A 1 -19.06 54.44 57.46
C MET A 1 -18.80 52.98 57.15
N THR A 2 -19.87 52.21 57.13
CA THR A 2 -19.94 50.76 57.01
C THR A 2 -19.58 50.28 55.59
N THR A 3 -18.68 49.31 55.51
CA THR A 3 -18.27 48.62 54.29
C THR A 3 -19.37 47.67 53.82
N VAL A 4 -20.00 47.98 52.68
CA VAL A 4 -20.91 47.06 51.98
C VAL A 4 -20.06 46.14 51.11
N ILE A 5 -20.08 44.84 51.43
CA ILE A 5 -19.50 43.77 50.59
C ILE A 5 -20.56 43.41 49.55
N GLU A 6 -20.35 43.78 48.29
CA GLU A 6 -21.16 43.28 47.18
C GLU A 6 -20.84 41.81 46.91
N ALA A 7 -21.88 40.96 46.95
CA ALA A 7 -21.77 39.55 46.62
C ALA A 7 -21.48 39.34 45.12
N PRO A 8 -20.68 38.34 44.73
CA PRO A 8 -20.39 38.04 43.33
C PRO A 8 -21.68 37.64 42.58
N PRO A 9 -21.83 38.00 41.29
CA PRO A 9 -23.05 37.75 40.53
C PRO A 9 -23.33 36.25 40.42
N ALA A 10 -24.59 35.88 40.65
CA ALA A 10 -25.07 34.51 40.56
C ALA A 10 -24.74 33.89 39.19
N ALA A 11 -24.24 32.65 39.20
CA ALA A 11 -23.97 31.89 37.99
C ALA A 11 -25.25 31.78 37.13
N PRO A 12 -25.19 32.01 35.82
CA PRO A 12 -26.37 31.90 34.96
C PRO A 12 -26.93 30.47 35.03
N PRO A 13 -28.27 30.31 35.02
CA PRO A 13 -28.89 29.00 35.11
C PRO A 13 -28.42 28.11 33.94
N PRO A 14 -28.26 26.78 34.15
CA PRO A 14 -27.78 25.89 33.11
C PRO A 14 -28.75 25.92 31.93
N LEU A 15 -28.28 26.41 30.78
CA LEU A 15 -28.99 26.36 29.51
C LEU A 15 -29.52 24.93 29.28
N ARG A 16 -30.85 24.77 29.25
CA ARG A 16 -31.51 23.52 28.87
C ARG A 16 -30.88 23.01 27.58
N ARG A 17 -30.18 21.87 27.65
CA ARG A 17 -29.51 21.23 26.52
C ARG A 17 -30.56 20.77 25.51
N ARG A 18 -30.94 21.61 24.55
CA ARG A 18 -31.71 21.17 23.38
C ARG A 18 -30.93 20.03 22.69
N PRO A 19 -31.56 18.88 22.39
CA PRO A 19 -30.87 17.80 21.70
C PRO A 19 -30.40 18.32 20.35
N ARG A 20 -29.10 18.15 20.06
CA ARG A 20 -28.55 18.52 18.76
C ARG A 20 -29.18 17.57 17.72
N PRO A 21 -29.82 18.06 16.64
CA PRO A 21 -30.49 17.20 15.66
C PRO A 21 -29.52 16.15 15.07
N ALA A 22 -28.27 16.55 14.82
CA ALA A 22 -27.20 15.64 14.39
C ALA A 22 -26.93 14.48 15.37
N ALA A 23 -27.08 14.68 16.69
CA ALA A 23 -26.89 13.62 17.67
C ALA A 23 -28.06 12.63 17.68
N VAL A 24 -29.30 13.11 17.51
CA VAL A 24 -30.49 12.27 17.45
C VAL A 24 -30.45 11.38 16.21
N VAL A 25 -30.18 11.97 15.06
CA VAL A 25 -30.10 11.24 13.78
C VAL A 25 -28.92 10.26 13.77
N LEU A 26 -27.80 10.61 14.40
CA LEU A 26 -26.66 9.70 14.59
C LEU A 26 -26.99 8.48 15.45
N VAL A 27 -27.69 8.67 16.56
CA VAL A 27 -28.15 7.55 17.40
C VAL A 27 -29.18 6.71 16.65
N ALA A 28 -30.13 7.34 15.97
CA ALA A 28 -31.15 6.65 15.18
C ALA A 28 -30.52 5.80 14.06
N GLY A 29 -29.54 6.36 13.33
CA GLY A 29 -28.81 5.64 12.28
C GLY A 29 -27.98 4.46 12.79
N ILE A 30 -27.41 4.54 14.01
CA ILE A 30 -26.71 3.40 14.63
C ILE A 30 -27.71 2.38 15.17
N ALA A 31 -28.82 2.83 15.75
CA ALA A 31 -29.86 1.97 16.29
C ALA A 31 -30.56 1.16 15.20
N SER A 32 -30.68 1.71 14.01
CA SER A 32 -31.33 1.05 12.89
C SER A 32 -30.47 -0.05 12.26
N LEU A 33 -29.13 -0.02 12.38
CA LEU A 33 -28.22 -0.98 11.69
C LEU A 33 -28.62 -2.46 11.87
N PRO A 34 -29.08 -2.90 13.06
CA PRO A 34 -29.49 -4.29 13.27
C PRO A 34 -30.90 -4.61 12.76
N MET A 35 -31.73 -3.61 12.47
CA MET A 35 -33.15 -3.75 12.09
C MET A 35 -33.34 -3.98 10.58
N LEU A 36 -32.66 -4.97 10.00
CA LEU A 36 -32.74 -5.25 8.55
C LEU A 36 -34.05 -5.94 8.15
N MET A 37 -34.46 -6.95 8.92
CA MET A 37 -35.69 -7.73 8.76
C MET A 37 -36.45 -7.79 10.09
N PRO A 38 -36.96 -6.66 10.60
CA PRO A 38 -37.73 -6.66 11.84
C PRO A 38 -38.99 -7.51 11.68
N ALA A 39 -39.25 -8.38 12.67
CA ALA A 39 -40.41 -9.28 12.67
C ALA A 39 -40.53 -10.19 11.42
N GLY A 40 -39.41 -10.51 10.76
CA GLY A 40 -39.41 -11.38 9.58
C GLY A 40 -39.89 -10.71 8.29
N LEU A 41 -40.03 -9.39 8.25
CA LEU A 41 -40.34 -8.65 7.03
C LEU A 41 -39.25 -8.87 5.97
N ALA A 42 -39.66 -9.26 4.77
CA ALA A 42 -38.76 -9.41 3.64
C ALA A 42 -38.07 -8.07 3.30
N PRO A 43 -36.81 -8.09 2.87
CA PRO A 43 -36.12 -6.88 2.45
C PRO A 43 -36.79 -6.30 1.20
N GLY A 44 -36.80 -4.96 1.10
CA GLY A 44 -37.32 -4.26 -0.07
C GLY A 44 -36.43 -4.42 -1.30
N PRO A 45 -36.86 -3.92 -2.47
CA PRO A 45 -36.09 -4.02 -3.71
C PRO A 45 -34.63 -3.59 -3.51
N GLY A 46 -33.70 -4.43 -3.95
CA GLY A 46 -32.26 -4.15 -3.82
C GLY A 46 -31.67 -4.33 -2.42
N ASN A 47 -32.28 -5.11 -1.53
CA ASN A 47 -31.91 -5.25 -0.11
C ASN A 47 -32.05 -3.94 0.67
N THR A 48 -33.06 -3.16 0.32
CA THR A 48 -33.42 -1.95 1.07
C THR A 48 -34.14 -2.32 2.37
N GLY A 49 -33.86 -1.58 3.44
CA GLY A 49 -34.51 -1.79 4.73
C GLY A 49 -34.67 -0.51 5.53
N LEU A 50 -35.29 -0.62 6.71
CA LEU A 50 -35.40 0.49 7.67
C LEU A 50 -34.07 1.22 7.97
N PRO A 51 -32.90 0.56 8.01
CA PRO A 51 -31.64 1.27 8.19
C PRO A 51 -31.43 2.34 7.13
N ASP A 52 -31.78 2.10 5.87
CA ASP A 52 -31.43 2.99 4.76
C ASP A 52 -32.08 4.35 4.87
N LEU A 53 -33.35 4.42 5.30
CA LEU A 53 -34.05 5.68 5.54
C LEU A 53 -33.36 6.51 6.63
N ALA A 54 -32.96 5.86 7.73
CA ALA A 54 -32.25 6.53 8.82
C ALA A 54 -30.87 7.03 8.38
N LEU A 55 -30.17 6.24 7.55
CA LEU A 55 -28.86 6.58 6.98
C LEU A 55 -28.95 7.75 5.99
N VAL A 56 -29.96 7.78 5.11
CA VAL A 56 -30.24 8.92 4.21
C VAL A 56 -30.48 10.19 5.02
N GLY A 57 -31.32 10.10 6.06
CA GLY A 57 -31.56 11.22 6.98
C GLY A 57 -30.28 11.74 7.64
N LEU A 58 -29.36 10.84 7.99
CA LEU A 58 -28.05 11.21 8.55
C LEU A 58 -27.14 11.90 7.55
N ILE A 59 -27.07 11.38 6.32
CA ILE A 59 -26.27 11.98 5.25
C ILE A 59 -26.76 13.41 4.99
N ALA A 60 -28.08 13.59 4.82
CA ALA A 60 -28.70 14.90 4.64
C ALA A 60 -28.40 15.84 5.82
N THR A 61 -28.60 15.36 7.06
CA THR A 61 -28.31 16.14 8.28
C THR A 61 -26.85 16.53 8.36
N THR A 62 -25.93 15.67 7.93
CA THR A 62 -24.49 15.96 7.94
C THR A 62 -24.12 17.02 6.91
N LEU A 63 -24.70 16.96 5.71
CA LEU A 63 -24.49 17.96 4.65
C LEU A 63 -25.04 19.33 5.09
N VAL A 64 -26.25 19.38 5.64
CA VAL A 64 -26.83 20.61 6.20
C VAL A 64 -25.99 21.13 7.36
N TRP A 65 -25.56 20.26 8.28
CA TRP A 65 -24.70 20.63 9.40
C TRP A 65 -23.34 21.18 8.96
N ALA A 66 -22.73 20.60 7.90
CA ALA A 66 -21.48 21.07 7.35
C ALA A 66 -21.65 22.41 6.61
N GLY A 67 -22.70 22.54 5.80
CA GLY A 67 -23.04 23.75 5.05
C GLY A 67 -23.37 24.94 5.95
N THR A 68 -24.25 24.74 6.95
CA THR A 68 -24.62 25.78 7.93
C THR A 68 -23.44 26.26 8.79
N ARG A 69 -22.38 25.46 8.92
CA ARG A 69 -21.17 25.81 9.68
C ARG A 69 -19.98 26.21 8.81
N GLY A 70 -20.13 26.26 7.49
CA GLY A 70 -19.04 26.56 6.56
C GLY A 70 -17.86 25.59 6.68
N LEU A 71 -18.11 24.33 7.05
CA LEU A 71 -17.05 23.34 7.27
C LEU A 71 -16.83 22.52 5.98
N PRO A 72 -15.57 22.38 5.51
CA PRO A 72 -15.30 21.53 4.36
C PRO A 72 -15.53 20.05 4.71
N VAL A 73 -16.34 19.38 3.90
CA VAL A 73 -16.59 17.93 3.99
C VAL A 73 -15.34 17.18 3.56
N ARG A 74 -14.82 16.31 4.44
CA ARG A 74 -13.71 15.42 4.15
C ARG A 74 -14.24 14.11 3.59
N TRP A 75 -13.64 13.63 2.51
CA TRP A 75 -14.07 12.41 1.82
C TRP A 75 -13.07 11.26 2.04
N PRO A 76 -13.08 10.59 3.22
CA PRO A 76 -12.24 9.42 3.40
C PRO A 76 -12.67 8.32 2.42
N PHE A 77 -11.69 7.57 1.90
CA PHE A 77 -11.89 6.44 0.98
C PHE A 77 -12.46 6.77 -0.41
N LEU A 78 -12.57 8.05 -0.78
CA LEU A 78 -13.08 8.46 -2.10
C LEU A 78 -12.36 7.79 -3.28
N VAL A 79 -11.02 7.83 -3.28
CA VAL A 79 -10.21 7.29 -4.38
C VAL A 79 -10.47 5.78 -4.58
N PRO A 80 -10.30 4.91 -3.56
CA PRO A 80 -10.59 3.50 -3.76
C PRO A 80 -12.05 3.24 -4.14
N THR A 81 -13.04 3.90 -3.52
CA THR A 81 -14.45 3.66 -3.89
C THR A 81 -14.76 4.11 -5.32
N LEU A 82 -14.22 5.24 -5.78
CA LEU A 82 -14.39 5.67 -7.16
C LEU A 82 -13.76 4.68 -8.13
N MET A 83 -12.60 4.10 -7.80
CA MET A 83 -12.03 3.03 -8.61
C MET A 83 -12.98 1.82 -8.66
N THR A 84 -13.58 1.42 -7.54
CA THR A 84 -14.55 0.32 -7.47
C THR A 84 -15.81 0.60 -8.30
N ILE A 85 -16.30 1.84 -8.28
CA ILE A 85 -17.47 2.29 -9.06
C ILE A 85 -17.13 2.37 -10.55
N ILE A 86 -15.98 2.91 -10.93
CA ILE A 86 -15.54 3.00 -12.32
C ILE A 86 -15.36 1.58 -12.88
N ALA A 87 -14.71 0.68 -12.13
CA ALA A 87 -14.54 -0.71 -12.51
C ALA A 87 -15.88 -1.41 -12.72
N GLY A 88 -16.81 -1.27 -11.76
CA GLY A 88 -18.15 -1.82 -11.88
C GLY A 88 -18.97 -1.19 -13.00
N GLY A 89 -18.80 0.11 -13.29
CA GLY A 89 -19.46 0.81 -14.38
C GLY A 89 -19.00 0.32 -15.76
N ILE A 90 -17.70 0.11 -15.93
CA ILE A 90 -17.15 -0.50 -17.15
C ILE A 90 -17.72 -1.91 -17.32
N ALA A 91 -17.66 -2.73 -16.27
CA ALA A 91 -18.21 -4.08 -16.29
C ALA A 91 -19.71 -4.10 -16.61
N ALA A 92 -20.48 -3.16 -16.04
CA ALA A 92 -21.91 -3.04 -16.29
C ALA A 92 -22.23 -2.63 -17.73
N ILE A 93 -21.46 -1.72 -18.32
CA ILE A 93 -21.63 -1.32 -19.73
C ILE A 93 -21.29 -2.48 -20.67
N VAL A 94 -20.20 -3.19 -20.40
CA VAL A 94 -19.73 -4.30 -21.26
C VAL A 94 -20.70 -5.48 -21.24
N ASN A 95 -21.36 -5.75 -20.10
CA ASN A 95 -22.21 -6.93 -19.91
C ASN A 95 -23.70 -6.61 -19.79
N GLU A 96 -24.12 -5.38 -20.12
CA GLU A 96 -25.50 -4.91 -19.97
C GLU A 96 -26.09 -5.15 -18.56
N ALA A 97 -25.26 -5.02 -17.52
CA ALA A 97 -25.66 -5.22 -16.14
C ALA A 97 -26.25 -3.95 -15.50
N GLY A 98 -27.08 -4.13 -14.47
CA GLY A 98 -27.75 -3.01 -13.79
C GLY A 98 -26.81 -2.12 -12.95
N ALA A 99 -27.17 -0.84 -12.80
CA ALA A 99 -26.38 0.16 -12.05
C ALA A 99 -26.63 0.18 -10.52
N LEU A 100 -27.52 -0.68 -10.01
CA LEU A 100 -27.99 -0.64 -8.62
C LEU A 100 -26.86 -0.79 -7.59
N THR A 101 -25.92 -1.69 -7.85
CA THR A 101 -24.73 -1.95 -7.03
C THR A 101 -23.77 -0.76 -7.00
N LEU A 102 -23.64 -0.01 -8.09
CA LEU A 102 -22.85 1.24 -8.14
C LEU A 102 -23.44 2.31 -7.22
N ILE A 103 -24.78 2.38 -7.14
CA ILE A 103 -25.49 3.25 -6.21
C ILE A 103 -25.24 2.80 -4.76
N LYS A 104 -25.23 1.49 -4.49
CA LYS A 104 -24.90 0.94 -3.17
C LYS A 104 -23.49 1.35 -2.72
N ASP A 105 -22.49 1.30 -3.60
CA ASP A 105 -21.12 1.72 -3.29
C ASP A 105 -21.03 3.20 -2.89
N MET A 106 -21.71 4.06 -3.66
CA MET A 106 -21.77 5.49 -3.36
C MET A 106 -22.49 5.73 -2.02
N PHE A 107 -23.56 4.99 -1.76
CA PHE A 107 -24.35 5.11 -0.54
C PHE A 107 -23.52 4.76 0.71
N VAL A 108 -22.81 3.62 0.71
CA VAL A 108 -21.97 3.23 1.85
C VAL A 108 -20.77 4.16 2.06
N LEU A 109 -20.23 4.74 0.98
CA LEU A 109 -19.21 5.81 1.07
C LEU A 109 -19.78 7.06 1.74
N LEU A 110 -20.93 7.56 1.28
CA LEU A 110 -21.60 8.74 1.85
C LEU A 110 -21.91 8.52 3.34
N TRP A 111 -22.28 7.31 3.71
CA TRP A 111 -22.47 6.91 5.10
C TRP A 111 -21.18 7.05 5.93
N ALA A 112 -20.06 6.50 5.47
CA ALA A 112 -18.77 6.64 6.16
C ALA A 112 -18.29 8.10 6.21
N VAL A 113 -18.51 8.87 5.13
CA VAL A 113 -18.25 10.31 5.07
C VAL A 113 -19.07 11.05 6.13
N GLY A 114 -20.34 10.69 6.29
CA GLY A 114 -21.23 11.22 7.31
C GLY A 114 -20.65 11.06 8.72
N ILE A 115 -20.36 9.82 9.12
CA ILE A 115 -19.79 9.52 10.44
C ILE A 115 -18.44 10.20 10.63
N ALA A 116 -17.56 10.17 9.63
CA ALA A 116 -16.24 10.77 9.72
C ALA A 116 -16.32 12.27 10.02
N ASN A 117 -17.19 13.00 9.31
CA ASN A 117 -17.32 14.45 9.46
C ASN A 117 -18.08 14.85 10.73
N LEU A 118 -19.10 14.10 11.14
CA LEU A 118 -19.75 14.33 12.44
C LEU A 118 -18.77 14.07 13.60
N GLY A 119 -17.86 13.10 13.45
CA GLY A 119 -16.79 12.80 14.40
C GLY A 119 -15.76 13.92 14.60
N ARG A 120 -15.83 14.99 13.78
CA ARG A 120 -15.08 16.23 14.00
C ARG A 120 -15.45 16.94 15.30
N ASP A 121 -16.67 16.74 15.81
CA ASP A 121 -17.06 17.18 17.15
C ASP A 121 -16.86 16.01 18.15
N PRO A 122 -15.94 16.12 19.12
CA PRO A 122 -15.71 15.08 20.13
C PRO A 122 -16.98 14.66 20.89
N ALA A 123 -17.94 15.57 21.06
CA ALA A 123 -19.21 15.25 21.72
C ALA A 123 -20.07 14.30 20.86
N LEU A 124 -20.12 14.53 19.54
CA LEU A 124 -20.84 13.64 18.61
C LEU A 124 -20.12 12.30 18.44
N LEU A 125 -18.79 12.30 18.39
CA LEU A 125 -18.01 11.06 18.39
C LEU A 125 -18.27 10.23 19.65
N ARG A 126 -18.30 10.87 20.82
CA ARG A 126 -18.66 10.23 22.10
C ARG A 126 -20.06 9.61 22.04
N VAL A 127 -21.03 10.31 21.45
CA VAL A 127 -22.40 9.82 21.26
C VAL A 127 -22.40 8.59 20.36
N ALA A 128 -21.73 8.63 19.21
CA ALA A 128 -21.62 7.48 18.31
C ALA A 128 -21.01 6.25 19.01
N LEU A 129 -19.84 6.41 19.63
CA LEU A 129 -19.15 5.31 20.31
C LEU A 129 -19.99 4.69 21.42
N ARG A 130 -20.68 5.51 22.22
CA ARG A 130 -21.58 5.02 23.28
C ARG A 130 -22.85 4.38 22.72
N ALA A 131 -23.37 4.88 21.60
CA ALA A 131 -24.52 4.31 20.92
C ALA A 131 -24.19 2.90 20.42
N PHE A 132 -23.05 2.71 19.74
CA PHE A 132 -22.57 1.39 19.31
C PHE A 132 -22.53 0.38 20.46
N VAL A 133 -21.89 0.75 21.58
CA VAL A 133 -21.77 -0.16 22.73
C VAL A 133 -23.13 -0.44 23.38
N ARG A 134 -23.91 0.61 23.69
CA ARG A 134 -25.17 0.45 24.44
C ARG A 134 -26.24 -0.26 23.61
N ILE A 135 -26.44 0.16 22.38
CA ILE A 135 -27.47 -0.40 21.50
C ILE A 135 -27.05 -1.81 21.07
N GLY A 136 -25.78 -2.02 20.71
CA GLY A 136 -25.28 -3.35 20.39
C GLY A 136 -25.41 -4.35 21.54
N THR A 137 -25.11 -3.92 22.79
CA THR A 137 -25.31 -4.78 23.97
C THR A 137 -26.79 -5.03 24.24
N CYS A 138 -27.65 -4.02 24.06
CA CYS A 138 -29.10 -4.17 24.21
C CYS A 138 -29.65 -5.23 23.26
N TYR A 139 -29.31 -5.15 21.97
CA TYR A 139 -29.74 -6.14 20.99
C TYR A 139 -29.16 -7.53 21.24
N ALA A 140 -27.90 -7.63 21.67
CA ALA A 140 -27.32 -8.90 22.11
C ALA A 140 -28.14 -9.51 23.25
N ALA A 141 -28.50 -8.71 24.26
CA ALA A 141 -29.33 -9.18 25.38
C ALA A 141 -30.74 -9.58 24.93
N VAL A 142 -31.39 -8.80 24.07
CA VAL A 142 -32.71 -9.13 23.52
C VAL A 142 -32.66 -10.44 22.72
N MET A 143 -31.65 -10.63 21.89
CA MET A 143 -31.45 -11.85 21.12
C MET A 143 -31.23 -13.06 22.03
N ILE A 144 -30.36 -12.94 23.05
CA ILE A 144 -30.10 -14.01 24.03
C ILE A 144 -31.39 -14.35 24.79
N VAL A 145 -32.12 -13.34 25.27
CA VAL A 145 -33.40 -13.56 25.99
C VAL A 145 -34.42 -14.21 25.06
N GLY A 146 -34.55 -13.73 23.83
CA GLY A 146 -35.41 -14.35 22.83
C GLY A 146 -35.03 -15.81 22.57
N PHE A 147 -33.73 -16.13 22.53
CA PHE A 147 -33.25 -17.49 22.30
C PHE A 147 -33.58 -18.40 23.49
N VAL A 148 -33.27 -17.95 24.70
CA VAL A 148 -33.51 -18.70 25.94
C VAL A 148 -35.01 -18.90 26.20
N LEU A 149 -35.84 -17.92 25.88
CA LEU A 149 -37.31 -17.99 26.03
C LEU A 149 -38.01 -18.66 24.84
N GLY A 150 -37.29 -19.07 23.80
CA GLY A 150 -37.89 -19.67 22.60
C GLY A 150 -38.73 -18.71 21.75
N ILE A 151 -38.53 -17.40 21.88
CA ILE A 151 -39.24 -16.37 21.12
C ILE A 151 -38.48 -16.12 19.80
N GLU A 152 -38.91 -16.79 18.74
CA GLU A 152 -38.28 -16.74 17.41
C GLU A 152 -38.22 -15.32 16.84
N ALA A 153 -39.27 -14.52 17.05
CA ALA A 153 -39.31 -13.13 16.58
C ALA A 153 -38.21 -12.23 17.19
N LEU A 154 -37.69 -12.59 18.38
CA LEU A 154 -36.64 -11.84 19.08
C LEU A 154 -35.25 -12.46 18.90
N SER A 155 -35.15 -13.78 18.78
CA SER A 155 -33.87 -14.47 18.54
C SER A 155 -33.48 -14.48 17.06
N GLY A 156 -34.46 -14.39 16.16
CA GLY A 156 -34.28 -14.71 14.75
C GLY A 156 -33.74 -16.12 14.59
N LYS A 157 -34.30 -17.11 15.30
CA LYS A 157 -33.84 -18.50 15.18
C LYS A 157 -34.12 -19.02 13.77
N GLN A 158 -33.13 -19.65 13.16
CA GLN A 158 -33.26 -20.19 11.80
C GLN A 158 -34.17 -21.42 11.78
N ILE A 159 -34.98 -21.59 10.74
CA ILE A 159 -35.98 -22.68 10.63
C ILE A 159 -35.31 -24.07 10.70
N ASP A 160 -34.09 -24.20 10.17
CA ASP A 160 -33.34 -25.47 10.08
C ASP A 160 -32.22 -25.62 11.13
N GLY A 161 -32.20 -24.84 12.23
CA GLY A 161 -31.16 -24.98 13.26
C GLY A 161 -31.24 -24.05 14.48
N GLU A 162 -30.33 -24.23 15.42
CA GLU A 162 -30.21 -23.46 16.68
C GLU A 162 -29.45 -22.13 16.54
N ARG A 163 -29.31 -21.60 15.32
CA ARG A 163 -28.56 -20.36 15.06
C ARG A 163 -29.43 -19.13 15.23
N ALA A 164 -28.95 -18.18 16.04
CA ALA A 164 -29.59 -16.88 16.19
C ALA A 164 -29.03 -15.86 15.17
N MET A 165 -29.91 -15.30 14.34
CA MET A 165 -29.56 -14.21 13.41
C MET A 165 -30.18 -12.85 13.78
N PHE A 166 -30.95 -12.78 14.88
CA PHE A 166 -31.70 -11.59 15.26
C PHE A 166 -32.50 -11.05 14.06
N THR A 167 -32.61 -9.74 13.90
CA THR A 167 -33.25 -9.09 12.76
C THR A 167 -32.32 -8.87 11.56
N PHE A 168 -31.16 -9.55 11.49
CA PHE A 168 -30.22 -9.38 10.37
C PHE A 168 -30.56 -10.22 9.13
N GLY A 169 -31.35 -11.29 9.28
CA GLY A 169 -31.65 -12.23 8.19
C GLY A 169 -30.48 -13.17 7.82
N ASP A 170 -29.28 -12.94 8.37
CA ASP A 170 -28.12 -13.82 8.24
C ASP A 170 -27.29 -13.82 9.53
N ALA A 171 -26.92 -15.02 10.00
CA ALA A 171 -26.20 -15.19 11.26
C ALA A 171 -24.71 -14.76 11.19
N ASN A 172 -24.09 -14.74 10.02
CA ASN A 172 -22.73 -14.21 9.84
C ASN A 172 -22.72 -12.67 9.85
N TYR A 173 -23.76 -12.06 9.28
CA TYR A 173 -23.98 -10.62 9.39
C TYR A 173 -24.17 -10.23 10.87
N ALA A 174 -24.98 -10.98 11.62
CA ALA A 174 -25.17 -10.79 13.06
C ALA A 174 -23.87 -10.96 13.86
N SER A 175 -23.11 -12.02 13.58
CA SER A 175 -21.80 -12.27 14.19
C SER A 175 -20.83 -11.11 13.98
N ASN A 176 -20.67 -10.66 12.72
CA ASN A 176 -19.77 -9.56 12.40
C ASN A 176 -20.15 -8.25 13.14
N TRP A 177 -21.45 -7.98 13.32
CA TRP A 177 -21.93 -6.87 14.14
C TRP A 177 -21.51 -7.00 15.61
N PHE A 178 -21.74 -8.14 16.25
CA PHE A 178 -21.38 -8.33 17.66
C PHE A 178 -19.87 -8.25 17.90
N ILE A 179 -19.07 -8.79 16.98
CA ILE A 179 -17.60 -8.63 17.00
C ILE A 179 -17.22 -7.15 16.89
N CYS A 180 -17.84 -6.38 16.00
CA CYS A 180 -17.60 -4.94 15.90
C CYS A 180 -17.88 -4.22 17.23
N VAL A 181 -19.03 -4.50 17.85
CA VAL A 181 -19.41 -3.91 19.14
C VAL A 181 -18.43 -4.32 20.25
N PHE A 182 -17.98 -5.57 20.25
CA PHE A 182 -16.98 -6.08 21.20
C PHE A 182 -15.66 -5.31 21.11
N PHE A 183 -15.12 -5.12 19.90
CA PHE A 183 -13.88 -4.36 19.72
C PHE A 183 -14.06 -2.88 20.04
N VAL A 184 -15.20 -2.26 19.68
CA VAL A 184 -15.50 -0.86 20.05
C VAL A 184 -15.61 -0.69 21.58
N ALA A 185 -16.26 -1.60 22.29
CA ALA A 185 -16.35 -1.58 23.75
C ALA A 185 -14.97 -1.67 24.42
N ARG A 186 -14.09 -2.55 23.89
CA ARG A 186 -12.71 -2.68 24.37
C ARG A 186 -11.83 -1.47 24.02
N ALA A 187 -11.96 -0.94 22.81
CA ALA A 187 -11.20 0.21 22.32
C ALA A 187 -11.50 1.49 23.13
N THR A 188 -12.78 1.68 23.48
CA THR A 188 -13.29 2.86 24.21
C THR A 188 -13.23 2.72 25.72
N ARG A 189 -13.10 1.49 26.25
CA ARG A 189 -13.26 1.16 27.67
C ARG A 189 -14.61 1.61 28.25
N HIS A 190 -15.67 1.62 27.44
CA HIS A 190 -17.02 1.95 27.89
C HIS A 190 -17.84 0.66 28.10
N PRO A 191 -18.54 0.47 29.23
CA PRO A 191 -18.56 1.32 30.43
C PRO A 191 -17.23 1.40 31.17
N GLU A 192 -16.99 2.50 31.88
CA GLU A 192 -15.69 2.76 32.56
C GLU A 192 -15.40 1.75 33.67
N ALA A 193 -16.43 1.36 34.44
CA ALA A 193 -16.33 0.36 35.51
C ALA A 193 -15.92 -1.01 34.96
N ARG A 194 -14.84 -1.58 35.53
CA ARG A 194 -14.24 -2.85 35.05
C ARG A 194 -15.26 -3.99 35.02
N GLY A 195 -16.03 -4.21 36.09
CA GLY A 195 -17.03 -5.27 36.17
C GLY A 195 -18.13 -5.13 35.11
N LYS A 196 -18.70 -3.93 34.96
CA LYS A 196 -19.73 -3.65 33.94
C LYS A 196 -19.21 -3.86 32.52
N ARG A 197 -17.94 -3.52 32.25
CA ARG A 197 -17.32 -3.76 30.94
C ARG A 197 -17.11 -5.24 30.66
N TRP A 198 -16.67 -6.02 31.65
CA TRP A 198 -16.57 -7.47 31.50
C TRP A 198 -17.92 -8.12 31.27
N ALA A 199 -18.98 -7.65 31.94
CA ALA A 199 -20.34 -8.10 31.68
C ALA A 199 -20.78 -7.79 30.24
N VAL A 200 -20.54 -6.57 29.74
CA VAL A 200 -20.81 -6.20 28.34
C VAL A 200 -20.05 -7.11 27.37
N CYS A 201 -18.75 -7.33 27.58
CA CYS A 201 -17.97 -8.23 26.75
C CYS A 201 -18.50 -9.68 26.82
N GLY A 202 -18.90 -10.16 28.00
CA GLY A 202 -19.48 -11.49 28.19
C GLY A 202 -20.80 -11.66 27.44
N ILE A 203 -21.70 -10.66 27.52
CA ILE A 203 -22.97 -10.65 26.76
C ILE A 203 -22.69 -10.71 25.25
N LEU A 204 -21.74 -9.92 24.75
CA LEU A 204 -21.41 -9.90 23.32
C LEU A 204 -20.76 -11.22 22.85
N LEU A 205 -19.93 -11.84 23.68
CA LEU A 205 -19.33 -13.15 23.38
C LEU A 205 -20.38 -14.27 23.44
N ALA A 206 -21.33 -14.21 24.37
CA ALA A 206 -22.44 -15.16 24.42
C ALA A 206 -23.34 -15.02 23.18
N ALA A 207 -23.67 -13.78 22.79
CA ALA A 207 -24.41 -13.53 21.56
C ALA A 207 -23.65 -14.04 20.32
N GLU A 208 -22.34 -13.81 20.23
CA GLU A 208 -21.49 -14.35 19.15
C GLU A 208 -21.57 -15.87 19.07
N LEU A 209 -21.45 -16.58 20.20
CA LEU A 209 -21.55 -18.03 20.24
C LEU A 209 -22.92 -18.54 19.76
N LEU A 210 -24.00 -17.87 20.15
CA LEU A 210 -25.36 -18.21 19.72
C LEU A 210 -25.61 -17.99 18.22
N THR A 211 -24.79 -17.20 17.53
CA THR A 211 -24.88 -17.09 16.06
C THR A 211 -24.42 -18.36 15.35
N GLY A 212 -23.62 -19.22 16.02
CA GLY A 212 -23.02 -20.41 15.43
C GLY A 212 -22.13 -20.12 14.22
N SER A 213 -21.59 -18.90 14.06
CA SER A 213 -20.74 -18.56 12.92
C SER A 213 -19.29 -19.02 13.12
N ASN A 214 -18.88 -20.09 12.42
CA ASN A 214 -17.49 -20.56 12.45
C ASN A 214 -16.52 -19.52 11.85
N GLY A 215 -16.93 -18.82 10.78
CA GLY A 215 -16.16 -17.72 10.19
C GLY A 215 -16.03 -16.54 11.15
N GLY A 216 -17.10 -16.22 11.88
CA GLY A 216 -17.11 -15.23 12.96
C GLY A 216 -16.15 -15.57 14.09
N LEU A 217 -16.18 -16.81 14.59
CA LEU A 217 -15.30 -17.29 15.66
C LEU A 217 -13.83 -17.25 15.26
N LEU A 218 -13.51 -17.64 14.01
CA LEU A 218 -12.16 -17.52 13.45
C LEU A 218 -11.73 -16.05 13.38
N ALA A 219 -12.59 -15.18 12.83
CA ALA A 219 -12.30 -13.75 12.70
C ALA A 219 -12.11 -13.08 14.07
N LEU A 220 -12.92 -13.43 15.07
CA LEU A 220 -12.78 -12.99 16.46
C LEU A 220 -11.45 -13.45 17.06
N SER A 221 -11.09 -14.72 16.88
CA SER A 221 -9.84 -15.31 17.40
C SER A 221 -8.61 -14.61 16.83
N VAL A 222 -8.56 -14.45 15.50
CA VAL A 222 -7.51 -13.72 14.80
C VAL A 222 -7.48 -12.25 15.23
N GLY A 223 -8.65 -11.60 15.33
CA GLY A 223 -8.76 -10.22 15.80
C GLY A 223 -8.25 -10.03 17.23
N VAL A 224 -8.55 -10.95 18.15
CA VAL A 224 -8.08 -10.88 19.54
C VAL A 224 -6.58 -11.06 19.61
N LEU A 225 -6.02 -12.03 18.86
CA LEU A 225 -4.59 -12.24 18.76
C LEU A 225 -3.88 -10.99 18.21
N LEU A 226 -4.31 -10.50 17.04
CA LEU A 226 -3.73 -9.30 16.42
C LEU A 226 -3.87 -8.06 17.30
N GLY A 227 -5.02 -7.89 17.97
CA GLY A 227 -5.22 -6.82 18.95
C GLY A 227 -4.23 -6.89 20.11
N HIS A 228 -3.92 -8.10 20.60
CA HIS A 228 -2.90 -8.32 21.62
C HIS A 228 -1.50 -8.01 21.10
N LEU A 229 -1.16 -8.50 19.90
CA LEU A 229 0.12 -8.22 19.25
C LEU A 229 0.34 -6.72 19.02
N PHE A 230 -0.66 -6.02 18.46
CA PHE A 230 -0.60 -4.57 18.24
C PHE A 230 -0.44 -3.79 19.54
N ARG A 231 -1.09 -4.23 20.63
CA ARG A 231 -0.90 -3.65 21.95
C ARG A 231 0.53 -3.83 22.44
N LEU A 232 1.11 -5.03 22.33
CA LEU A 232 2.51 -5.29 22.69
C LEU A 232 3.48 -4.42 21.88
N PHE A 233 3.23 -4.26 20.57
CA PHE A 233 3.99 -3.33 19.73
C PHE A 233 3.87 -1.88 20.23
N ARG A 234 2.66 -1.42 20.57
CA ARG A 234 2.42 -0.05 21.05
C ARG A 234 3.08 0.22 22.41
N GLU A 235 3.13 -0.78 23.28
CA GLU A 235 3.79 -0.73 24.59
C GLU A 235 5.32 -0.82 24.51
N GLY A 236 5.89 -1.01 23.32
CA GLY A 236 7.35 -1.15 23.12
C GLY A 236 7.88 -2.56 23.43
N ARG A 237 6.99 -3.53 23.68
CA ARG A 237 7.31 -4.94 23.97
C ARG A 237 7.34 -5.79 22.71
N ALA A 238 8.02 -5.28 21.69
CA ALA A 238 7.91 -5.79 20.33
C ALA A 238 8.52 -7.19 20.16
N HIS A 239 9.54 -7.54 20.97
CA HIS A 239 10.12 -8.89 21.03
C HIS A 239 9.14 -9.93 21.59
N HIS A 240 8.35 -9.57 22.61
CA HIS A 240 7.27 -10.43 23.11
C HIS A 240 6.19 -10.62 22.04
N ALA A 241 5.83 -9.56 21.29
CA ALA A 241 4.87 -9.67 20.20
C ALA A 241 5.32 -10.67 19.13
N ILE A 242 6.60 -10.65 18.77
CA ILE A 242 7.17 -11.60 17.80
C ILE A 242 7.13 -13.03 18.35
N ALA A 243 7.54 -13.24 19.61
CA ALA A 243 7.51 -14.57 20.22
C ALA A 243 6.09 -15.14 20.28
N VAL A 244 5.11 -14.34 20.70
CA VAL A 244 3.68 -14.73 20.74
C VAL A 244 3.15 -14.98 19.32
N GLY A 245 3.51 -14.16 18.35
CA GLY A 245 3.10 -14.34 16.95
C GLY A 245 3.68 -15.62 16.33
N LEU A 246 4.98 -15.88 16.52
CA LEU A 246 5.65 -17.10 16.06
C LEU A 246 5.07 -18.34 16.73
N PHE A 247 4.82 -18.28 18.04
CA PHE A 247 4.17 -19.36 18.76
C PHE A 247 2.76 -19.63 18.22
N ALA A 248 1.96 -18.58 17.98
CA ALA A 248 0.63 -18.72 17.41
C ALA A 248 0.65 -19.32 15.99
N VAL A 249 1.60 -18.91 15.15
CA VAL A 249 1.80 -19.50 13.81
C VAL A 249 2.24 -20.96 13.92
N PHE A 250 3.16 -21.28 14.83
CA PHE A 250 3.62 -22.65 15.07
C PHE A 250 2.48 -23.55 15.55
N VAL A 251 1.71 -23.12 16.56
CA VAL A 251 0.56 -23.87 17.09
C VAL A 251 -0.54 -24.01 16.04
N GLY A 252 -0.89 -22.92 15.35
CA GLY A 252 -1.90 -22.95 14.29
C GLY A 252 -1.49 -23.84 13.12
N GLY A 253 -0.24 -23.72 12.65
CA GLY A 253 0.31 -24.55 11.59
C GLY A 253 0.42 -26.02 11.97
N THR A 254 0.83 -26.32 13.21
CA THR A 254 0.84 -27.69 13.74
C THR A 254 -0.58 -28.24 13.84
N GLY A 255 -1.55 -27.44 14.30
CA GLY A 255 -2.96 -27.82 14.34
C GLY A 255 -3.51 -28.17 12.96
N VAL A 256 -3.24 -27.33 11.95
CA VAL A 256 -3.63 -27.63 10.56
C VAL A 256 -2.95 -28.90 10.06
N ALA A 257 -1.64 -29.05 10.28
CA ALA A 257 -0.90 -30.25 9.86
C ALA A 257 -1.46 -31.54 10.49
N VAL A 258 -1.79 -31.50 11.78
CA VAL A 258 -2.40 -32.63 12.50
C VAL A 258 -3.79 -32.94 11.93
N VAL A 259 -4.63 -31.93 11.71
CA VAL A 259 -5.99 -32.12 11.14
C VAL A 259 -5.93 -32.66 9.70
N THR A 260 -4.88 -32.35 8.94
CA THR A 260 -4.70 -32.90 7.59
C THR A 260 -4.12 -34.31 7.56
N GLN A 261 -3.50 -34.78 8.65
CA GLN A 261 -2.86 -36.10 8.73
C GLN A 261 -3.63 -37.12 9.56
N VAL A 262 -4.47 -36.66 10.49
CA VAL A 262 -5.26 -37.49 11.40
C VAL A 262 -6.73 -37.33 11.03
N ASP A 263 -7.42 -38.45 10.82
CA ASP A 263 -8.87 -38.44 10.64
C ASP A 263 -9.56 -38.08 11.96
N ILE A 264 -9.97 -36.81 12.06
CA ILE A 264 -10.66 -36.27 13.23
C ILE A 264 -12.17 -36.48 13.18
N GLN A 265 -12.72 -37.03 12.08
CA GLN A 265 -14.17 -37.18 11.90
C GLN A 265 -14.87 -37.92 13.04
N PRO A 266 -14.34 -39.04 13.58
CA PRO A 266 -14.99 -39.76 14.67
C PRO A 266 -15.17 -38.90 15.94
N PHE A 267 -14.22 -38.01 16.22
CA PHE A 267 -14.29 -37.11 17.37
C PHE A 267 -15.27 -35.95 17.14
N LEU A 268 -15.36 -35.45 15.91
CA LEU A 268 -16.32 -34.41 15.53
C LEU A 268 -17.76 -34.94 15.57
N ASP A 269 -17.99 -36.19 15.13
CA ASP A 269 -19.30 -36.84 15.19
C ASP A 269 -19.74 -37.04 16.64
N GLN A 270 -18.86 -37.52 17.51
CA GLN A 270 -19.15 -37.67 18.94
C GLN A 270 -19.46 -36.32 19.62
N ALA A 271 -18.71 -35.26 19.27
CA ALA A 271 -18.96 -33.90 19.76
C ALA A 271 -20.28 -33.32 19.24
N SER A 272 -20.65 -33.63 17.99
CA SER A 272 -21.91 -33.20 17.38
C SER A 272 -23.14 -33.84 18.05
N GLN A 273 -23.02 -35.08 18.52
CA GLN A 273 -24.10 -35.78 19.23
C GLN A 273 -24.28 -35.29 20.67
N ALA A 274 -23.26 -34.66 21.27
CA ALA A 274 -23.29 -34.23 22.66
C ALA A 274 -24.16 -32.99 22.92
N SER A 275 -24.39 -32.12 21.94
CA SER A 275 -25.22 -30.92 22.08
C SER A 275 -25.73 -30.41 20.74
N PRO A 276 -27.00 -29.97 20.62
CA PRO A 276 -27.52 -29.29 19.43
C PRO A 276 -26.67 -28.08 18.99
N ILE A 277 -26.12 -27.32 19.95
CA ILE A 277 -25.26 -26.16 19.67
C ILE A 277 -23.91 -26.60 19.05
N LEU A 278 -23.34 -27.71 19.54
CA LEU A 278 -22.10 -28.27 19.01
C LEU A 278 -22.32 -28.94 17.65
N ARG A 279 -23.50 -29.56 17.43
CA ARG A 279 -23.92 -30.08 16.13
C ARG A 279 -23.95 -28.97 15.07
N ASP A 280 -24.58 -27.84 15.39
CA ASP A 280 -24.79 -26.76 14.42
C ASP A 280 -23.55 -25.88 14.20
N SER A 281 -22.57 -25.92 15.11
CA SER A 281 -21.27 -25.25 14.95
C SER A 281 -20.19 -26.19 14.42
N ILE A 282 -19.84 -27.24 15.16
CA ILE A 282 -18.73 -28.16 14.85
C ILE A 282 -19.18 -29.22 13.83
N GLY A 283 -20.36 -29.82 13.99
CA GLY A 283 -20.89 -30.86 13.10
C GLY A 283 -21.20 -30.41 11.66
N ARG A 284 -21.28 -29.10 11.38
CA ARG A 284 -21.39 -28.58 9.99
C ARG A 284 -20.07 -28.60 9.21
N THR A 285 -18.93 -28.79 9.87
CA THR A 285 -17.62 -28.88 9.21
C THR A 285 -17.41 -30.20 8.48
N THR A 286 -18.26 -31.22 8.75
CA THR A 286 -18.02 -32.63 8.40
C THR A 286 -18.76 -33.14 7.15
N GLY A 287 -19.63 -32.36 6.47
CA GLY A 287 -20.41 -32.90 5.34
C GLY A 287 -20.76 -31.93 4.20
N GLU A 288 -21.56 -30.89 4.47
CA GLU A 288 -22.16 -30.08 3.39
C GLU A 288 -21.54 -28.68 3.21
N SER A 289 -21.24 -27.95 4.30
CA SER A 289 -20.94 -26.51 4.18
C SER A 289 -19.51 -26.19 3.71
N THR A 290 -18.54 -27.05 4.03
CA THR A 290 -17.15 -26.92 3.59
C THR A 290 -17.02 -27.32 2.12
N ASN A 291 -17.67 -28.44 1.73
CA ASN A 291 -17.73 -28.89 0.34
C ASN A 291 -18.48 -27.89 -0.54
N SER A 292 -19.65 -27.39 -0.12
CA SER A 292 -20.40 -26.40 -0.91
C SER A 292 -19.64 -25.08 -1.10
N ARG A 293 -18.85 -24.63 -0.12
CA ARG A 293 -17.98 -23.45 -0.25
C ARG A 293 -16.81 -23.70 -1.18
N GLY A 294 -16.22 -24.89 -1.11
CA GLY A 294 -15.21 -25.34 -2.06
C GLY A 294 -15.75 -25.30 -3.49
N THR A 295 -16.96 -25.82 -3.70
CA THR A 295 -17.65 -25.81 -4.99
C THR A 295 -17.96 -24.39 -5.46
N VAL A 296 -18.57 -23.53 -4.63
CA VAL A 296 -18.86 -22.14 -5.01
C VAL A 296 -17.56 -21.37 -5.33
N LEU A 297 -16.48 -21.59 -4.57
CA LEU A 297 -15.18 -21.00 -4.86
C LEU A 297 -14.61 -21.51 -6.18
N SER A 298 -14.60 -22.82 -6.43
CA SER A 298 -14.10 -23.37 -7.69
C SER A 298 -14.93 -22.91 -8.89
N THR A 299 -16.25 -22.85 -8.76
CA THR A 299 -17.16 -22.37 -9.81
C THR A 299 -16.93 -20.89 -10.09
N THR A 300 -16.84 -20.03 -9.06
CA THR A 300 -16.56 -18.60 -9.26
C THR A 300 -15.18 -18.33 -9.84
N LEU A 301 -14.17 -19.12 -9.48
CA LEU A 301 -12.84 -19.08 -10.11
C LEU A 301 -12.91 -19.51 -11.58
N GLN A 302 -13.63 -20.59 -11.89
CA GLN A 302 -13.83 -21.05 -13.26
C GLN A 302 -14.59 -20.00 -14.10
N MET A 303 -15.67 -19.42 -13.56
CA MET A 303 -16.41 -18.33 -14.19
C MET A 303 -15.52 -17.10 -14.47
N THR A 304 -14.54 -16.86 -13.59
CA THR A 304 -13.54 -15.80 -13.76
C THR A 304 -12.59 -16.14 -14.91
N GLY A 305 -12.07 -17.36 -14.97
CA GLY A 305 -11.20 -17.85 -16.06
C GLY A 305 -11.89 -17.89 -17.43
N ASP A 306 -13.16 -18.27 -17.46
CA ASP A 306 -13.98 -18.30 -18.69
C ASP A 306 -14.23 -16.90 -19.30
N GLN A 307 -13.92 -15.82 -18.58
CA GLN A 307 -14.10 -14.47 -19.11
C GLN A 307 -13.12 -14.18 -20.25
N THR A 308 -13.65 -13.83 -21.41
CA THR A 308 -12.86 -13.44 -22.58
C THR A 308 -12.27 -12.03 -22.47
N HIS A 309 -12.69 -11.24 -21.47
CA HIS A 309 -12.26 -9.85 -21.29
C HIS A 309 -11.96 -9.50 -19.81
N PRO A 310 -11.09 -8.50 -19.57
CA PRO A 310 -10.61 -8.16 -18.23
C PRO A 310 -11.50 -7.13 -17.53
N TRP A 311 -12.83 -7.21 -17.67
CA TRP A 311 -13.76 -6.24 -17.05
C TRP A 311 -14.66 -6.86 -15.97
N GLY A 312 -14.80 -8.18 -15.95
CA GLY A 312 -15.69 -8.90 -15.04
C GLY A 312 -17.13 -8.98 -15.59
N ILE A 313 -17.97 -9.80 -14.96
CA ILE A 313 -19.33 -10.14 -15.44
C ILE A 313 -20.40 -9.08 -15.16
N GLY A 314 -20.03 -7.99 -14.48
CA GLY A 314 -20.96 -6.99 -14.00
C GLY A 314 -21.25 -7.15 -12.49
N PRO A 315 -21.30 -6.04 -11.74
CA PRO A 315 -21.64 -6.04 -10.32
C PRO A 315 -22.98 -6.71 -9.98
N GLY A 316 -22.98 -7.61 -8.99
CA GLY A 316 -24.15 -8.34 -8.52
C GLY A 316 -24.75 -9.32 -9.55
N GLN A 317 -23.96 -9.78 -10.53
CA GLN A 317 -24.40 -10.75 -11.54
C GLN A 317 -23.99 -12.19 -11.23
N THR A 318 -23.21 -12.45 -10.17
CA THR A 318 -22.68 -13.79 -9.89
C THR A 318 -23.78 -14.85 -9.81
N GLU A 319 -24.81 -14.61 -8.97
CA GLU A 319 -25.91 -15.55 -8.78
C GLU A 319 -26.70 -15.78 -10.08
N ARG A 320 -26.98 -14.70 -10.83
CA ARG A 320 -27.69 -14.79 -12.11
C ARG A 320 -26.89 -15.59 -13.14
N GLN A 321 -25.58 -15.41 -13.20
CA GLN A 321 -24.71 -16.14 -14.12
C GLN A 321 -24.63 -17.63 -13.75
N MET A 322 -24.63 -17.97 -12.45
CA MET A 322 -24.73 -19.36 -12.00
C MET A 322 -26.08 -20.00 -12.38
N LEU A 323 -27.19 -19.26 -12.30
CA LEU A 323 -28.50 -19.73 -12.76
C LEU A 323 -28.49 -20.02 -14.27
N VAL A 324 -27.92 -19.11 -15.07
CA VAL A 324 -27.82 -19.26 -16.52
C VAL A 324 -26.96 -20.48 -16.90
N ARG A 325 -25.90 -20.74 -16.12
CA ARG A 325 -25.00 -21.90 -16.30
C ARG A 325 -25.57 -23.21 -15.75
N GLN A 326 -26.75 -23.19 -15.13
CA GLN A 326 -27.39 -24.36 -14.51
C GLN A 326 -26.50 -25.04 -13.46
N GLU A 327 -25.74 -24.24 -12.70
CA GLU A 327 -24.85 -24.73 -11.65
C GLU A 327 -25.63 -25.40 -10.52
N THR A 328 -25.08 -26.47 -9.94
CA THR A 328 -25.75 -27.26 -8.90
C THR A 328 -25.93 -26.48 -7.59
N TYR A 329 -25.07 -25.48 -7.34
CA TYR A 329 -25.12 -24.58 -6.19
C TYR A 329 -25.08 -23.13 -6.63
N VAL A 330 -26.25 -22.51 -6.75
CA VAL A 330 -26.39 -21.10 -7.14
C VAL A 330 -26.36 -20.21 -5.90
N ARG A 331 -25.35 -19.34 -5.79
CA ARG A 331 -25.23 -18.30 -4.75
C ARG A 331 -24.46 -17.07 -5.25
N GLU A 332 -24.50 -15.98 -4.49
CA GLU A 332 -23.50 -14.88 -4.62
C GLU A 332 -22.07 -15.42 -4.43
N ALA A 333 -21.04 -14.65 -4.78
CA ALA A 333 -19.66 -15.14 -4.78
C ALA A 333 -19.17 -15.54 -3.37
N HIS A 334 -19.82 -15.05 -2.30
CA HIS A 334 -19.50 -15.39 -0.90
C HIS A 334 -18.03 -15.13 -0.54
N ASN A 335 -17.36 -14.21 -1.24
CA ASN A 335 -15.95 -13.88 -1.00
C ASN A 335 -15.66 -12.51 -1.62
N ASP A 336 -15.33 -11.52 -0.79
CA ASP A 336 -15.08 -10.14 -1.25
C ASP A 336 -13.93 -10.06 -2.27
N TYR A 337 -12.92 -10.92 -2.15
CA TYR A 337 -11.74 -10.92 -3.02
C TYR A 337 -12.05 -11.49 -4.39
N VAL A 338 -12.80 -12.59 -4.43
CA VAL A 338 -13.26 -13.21 -5.67
C VAL A 338 -14.32 -12.34 -6.33
N ALA A 339 -15.32 -11.86 -5.57
CA ALA A 339 -16.36 -10.96 -6.07
C ALA A 339 -15.79 -9.69 -6.71
N ALA A 340 -14.80 -9.06 -6.05
CA ALA A 340 -14.15 -7.87 -6.58
C ALA A 340 -13.47 -8.10 -7.94
N VAL A 341 -12.97 -9.31 -8.20
CA VAL A 341 -12.34 -9.66 -9.48
C VAL A 341 -13.36 -10.19 -10.48
N LEU A 342 -14.23 -11.11 -10.09
CA LEU A 342 -15.24 -11.71 -10.96
C LEU A 342 -16.24 -10.67 -11.47
N GLU A 343 -16.82 -9.86 -10.59
CA GLU A 343 -17.92 -8.96 -10.96
C GLU A 343 -17.45 -7.61 -11.51
N ARG A 344 -16.31 -7.11 -11.03
CA ARG A 344 -15.79 -5.77 -11.34
C ARG A 344 -14.44 -5.79 -12.03
N GLY A 345 -13.93 -6.98 -12.31
CA GLY A 345 -12.68 -7.17 -13.00
C GLY A 345 -11.42 -6.81 -12.22
N PHE A 346 -10.29 -6.74 -12.92
CA PHE A 346 -8.98 -6.44 -12.37
C PHE A 346 -8.96 -5.08 -11.71
N LEU A 347 -9.62 -4.09 -12.34
CA LEU A 347 -9.77 -2.77 -11.74
C LEU A 347 -10.51 -2.84 -10.41
N GLY A 348 -11.50 -3.72 -10.26
CA GLY A 348 -12.17 -4.01 -9.00
C GLY A 348 -11.24 -4.63 -7.95
N GLY A 349 -10.46 -5.65 -8.32
CA GLY A 349 -9.44 -6.24 -7.45
C GLY A 349 -8.38 -5.24 -6.99
N VAL A 350 -7.88 -4.39 -7.89
CA VAL A 350 -6.95 -3.30 -7.56
C VAL A 350 -7.61 -2.28 -6.65
N ALA A 351 -8.86 -1.90 -6.91
CA ALA A 351 -9.60 -0.97 -6.06
C ALA A 351 -9.76 -1.51 -4.63
N LEU A 352 -10.03 -2.81 -4.47
CA LEU A 352 -10.07 -3.48 -3.18
C LEU A 352 -8.71 -3.43 -2.46
N VAL A 353 -7.61 -3.74 -3.16
CA VAL A 353 -6.26 -3.62 -2.60
C VAL A 353 -5.96 -2.20 -2.12
N VAL A 354 -6.32 -1.19 -2.92
CA VAL A 354 -6.15 0.22 -2.54
C VAL A 354 -7.02 0.58 -1.33
N LEU A 355 -8.26 0.10 -1.27
CA LEU A 355 -9.16 0.33 -0.13
C LEU A 355 -8.57 -0.23 1.16
N VAL A 356 -8.18 -1.50 1.13
CA VAL A 356 -7.57 -2.20 2.26
C VAL A 356 -6.29 -1.50 2.69
N PHE A 357 -5.43 -1.12 1.75
CA PHE A 357 -4.19 -0.39 2.04
C PHE A 357 -4.46 0.96 2.73
N VAL A 358 -5.40 1.77 2.21
CA VAL A 358 -5.76 3.07 2.79
C VAL A 358 -6.33 2.90 4.20
N LEU A 359 -7.17 1.90 4.42
CA LEU A 359 -7.78 1.58 5.71
C LEU A 359 -6.73 1.17 6.74
N LEU A 360 -5.84 0.25 6.36
CA LEU A 360 -4.74 -0.20 7.20
C LEU A 360 -3.75 0.93 7.51
N LEU A 361 -3.42 1.78 6.54
CA LEU A 361 -2.58 2.96 6.74
C LEU A 361 -3.19 3.92 7.79
N LYS A 362 -4.50 4.16 7.72
CA LYS A 362 -5.22 4.97 8.72
C LYS A 362 -5.16 4.34 10.11
N CYS A 363 -5.35 3.02 10.20
CA CYS A 363 -5.22 2.27 11.45
C CYS A 363 -3.81 2.36 12.05
N VAL A 364 -2.78 2.14 11.25
CA VAL A 364 -1.37 2.27 11.67
C VAL A 364 -1.09 3.68 12.15
N ARG A 365 -1.65 4.70 11.51
CA ARG A 365 -1.52 6.10 11.96
C ARG A 365 -2.12 6.25 13.36
N ILE A 366 -3.40 5.96 13.55
CA ILE A 366 -4.07 6.17 14.85
C ILE A 366 -3.53 5.27 15.98
N ALA A 367 -2.96 4.10 15.65
CA ALA A 367 -2.40 3.16 16.61
C ALA A 367 -1.04 3.58 17.18
N ARG A 368 -0.35 4.58 16.62
CA ARG A 368 0.94 5.05 17.16
C ARG A 368 0.76 5.59 18.59
N ARG A 369 1.77 5.37 19.44
CA ARG A 369 1.80 5.90 20.81
C ARG A 369 1.66 7.43 20.78
N ASN A 370 0.74 7.97 21.59
CA ASN A 370 0.41 9.40 21.67
C ASN A 370 -0.07 10.03 20.33
N ALA A 371 -0.56 9.23 19.38
CA ALA A 371 -1.08 9.75 18.12
C ALA A 371 -2.34 10.59 18.30
N LEU A 372 -3.29 10.09 19.09
CA LEU A 372 -4.51 10.79 19.45
C LEU A 372 -4.22 11.78 20.58
N THR A 373 -4.85 12.95 20.52
CA THR A 373 -4.64 14.03 21.50
C THR A 373 -5.96 14.51 22.11
N GLY A 374 -5.88 15.15 23.29
CA GLY A 374 -7.02 15.80 23.93
C GLY A 374 -8.18 14.85 24.22
N GLU A 375 -9.40 15.27 23.86
CA GLU A 375 -10.61 14.46 24.10
C GLU A 375 -10.63 13.14 23.33
N TYR A 376 -10.07 13.09 22.13
CA TYR A 376 -10.06 11.88 21.30
C TYR A 376 -9.27 10.73 21.95
N ALA A 377 -8.14 11.04 22.58
CA ALA A 377 -7.35 10.06 23.33
C ALA A 377 -8.10 9.50 24.55
N ARG A 378 -8.96 10.32 25.19
CA ARG A 378 -9.81 9.90 26.30
C ARG A 378 -10.98 9.03 25.83
N LEU A 379 -11.55 9.34 24.67
CA LEU A 379 -12.65 8.58 24.09
C LEU A 379 -12.22 7.20 23.58
N VAL A 380 -11.01 7.11 23.01
CA VAL A 380 -10.46 5.87 22.46
C VAL A 380 -9.05 5.65 22.98
N PRO A 381 -8.89 5.11 24.21
CA PRO A 381 -7.58 4.84 24.79
C PRO A 381 -6.79 3.73 24.05
N HIS A 382 -7.48 2.78 23.41
CA HIS A 382 -6.87 1.66 22.67
C HIS A 382 -7.24 1.70 21.17
N PRO A 383 -6.77 2.70 20.40
CA PRO A 383 -7.06 2.83 18.98
C PRO A 383 -6.48 1.69 18.13
N GLU A 384 -5.48 0.96 18.62
CA GLU A 384 -4.92 -0.24 17.98
C GLU A 384 -5.96 -1.34 17.72
N LEU A 385 -7.02 -1.40 18.53
CA LEU A 385 -8.10 -2.38 18.39
C LEU A 385 -8.98 -2.11 17.16
N PHE A 386 -9.00 -0.90 16.63
CA PHE A 386 -9.62 -0.64 15.32
C PHE A 386 -8.81 -1.29 14.18
N GLY A 387 -7.47 -1.39 14.31
CA GLY A 387 -6.65 -2.13 13.35
C GLY A 387 -6.94 -3.64 13.40
N ALA A 388 -7.14 -4.20 14.60
CA ALA A 388 -7.59 -5.58 14.76
C ALA A 388 -8.98 -5.80 14.16
N LEU A 389 -9.89 -4.83 14.32
CA LEU A 389 -11.23 -4.88 13.73
C LEU A 389 -11.19 -4.86 12.19
N VAL A 390 -10.24 -4.15 11.57
CA VAL A 390 -10.03 -4.26 10.12
C VAL A 390 -9.61 -5.67 9.72
N ALA A 391 -8.76 -6.33 10.50
CA ALA A 391 -8.40 -7.72 10.24
C ALA A 391 -9.60 -8.68 10.37
N VAL A 392 -10.54 -8.42 11.27
CA VAL A 392 -11.81 -9.17 11.35
C VAL A 392 -12.57 -9.08 10.01
N PHE A 393 -12.68 -7.88 9.41
CA PHE A 393 -13.30 -7.72 8.09
C PHE A 393 -12.53 -8.46 7.00
N LEU A 394 -11.20 -8.39 7.00
CA LEU A 394 -10.38 -9.11 6.01
C LEU A 394 -10.55 -10.62 6.09
N VAL A 395 -10.56 -11.18 7.31
CA VAL A 395 -10.79 -12.63 7.51
C VAL A 395 -12.22 -13.00 7.14
N SER A 396 -13.20 -12.19 7.54
CA SER A 396 -14.61 -12.43 7.20
C SER A 396 -14.86 -12.38 5.69
N GLY A 397 -14.17 -11.48 4.98
CA GLY A 397 -14.21 -11.33 3.52
C GLY A 397 -13.74 -12.55 2.72
N LEU A 398 -13.04 -13.51 3.36
CA LEU A 398 -12.70 -14.79 2.74
C LEU A 398 -13.90 -15.73 2.63
N PHE A 399 -14.94 -15.49 3.44
CA PHE A 399 -16.07 -16.41 3.61
C PHE A 399 -17.42 -15.80 3.25
N TYR A 400 -17.55 -14.46 3.24
CA TYR A 400 -18.77 -13.73 2.87
C TYR A 400 -18.43 -12.35 2.31
N GLU A 401 -19.37 -11.71 1.61
CA GLU A 401 -19.20 -10.35 1.07
C GLU A 401 -19.47 -9.27 2.13
N THR A 402 -18.41 -8.80 2.80
CA THR A 402 -18.49 -7.84 3.90
C THR A 402 -18.41 -6.39 3.45
N LEU A 403 -17.99 -6.11 2.21
CA LEU A 403 -17.82 -4.74 1.71
C LEU A 403 -19.12 -3.96 1.60
N HIS A 404 -20.28 -4.62 1.59
CA HIS A 404 -21.58 -3.95 1.58
C HIS A 404 -22.23 -3.87 2.98
N TYR A 405 -21.54 -4.33 4.03
CA TYR A 405 -22.06 -4.27 5.39
C TYR A 405 -22.09 -2.82 5.88
N ARG A 406 -23.30 -2.34 6.23
CA ARG A 406 -23.55 -0.95 6.65
C ARG A 406 -22.75 -0.60 7.91
N HIS A 407 -22.60 -1.53 8.84
CA HIS A 407 -21.78 -1.33 10.05
C HIS A 407 -20.28 -1.33 9.76
N GLY A 408 -19.80 -2.04 8.74
CA GLY A 408 -18.41 -1.99 8.31
C GLY A 408 -17.99 -0.59 7.88
N TRP A 409 -18.77 0.04 7.01
CA TRP A 409 -18.53 1.43 6.61
C TRP A 409 -18.72 2.44 7.74
N ALA A 410 -19.57 2.13 8.73
CA ALA A 410 -19.66 2.93 9.93
C ALA A 410 -18.35 2.91 10.75
N ILE A 411 -17.75 1.72 10.92
CA ILE A 411 -16.44 1.54 11.55
C ILE A 411 -15.34 2.25 10.74
N PHE A 412 -15.37 2.16 9.41
CA PHE A 412 -14.42 2.88 8.54
C PHE A 412 -14.54 4.40 8.74
N GLY A 413 -15.77 4.91 8.88
CA GLY A 413 -16.07 6.30 9.24
C GLY A 413 -15.49 6.69 10.60
N LEU A 414 -15.61 5.85 11.64
CA LEU A 414 -15.00 6.09 12.95
C LEU A 414 -13.48 6.12 12.88
N ILE A 415 -12.86 5.20 12.15
CA ILE A 415 -11.40 5.17 11.91
C ILE A 415 -10.96 6.47 11.23
N ALA A 416 -11.71 6.90 10.21
CA ALA A 416 -11.43 8.14 9.50
C ALA A 416 -11.61 9.37 10.40
N ALA A 417 -12.62 9.43 11.27
CA ALA A 417 -12.79 10.51 12.24
C ALA A 417 -11.56 10.64 13.18
N LEU A 418 -11.09 9.51 13.72
CA LEU A 418 -9.92 9.46 14.60
C LEU A 418 -8.64 9.89 13.87
N GLU A 419 -8.48 9.49 12.61
CA GLU A 419 -7.29 9.84 11.81
C GLU A 419 -7.29 11.30 11.36
N LEU A 420 -8.42 11.81 10.88
CA LEU A 420 -8.52 13.16 10.32
C LEU A 420 -8.54 14.24 11.40
N PHE A 421 -9.21 13.99 12.53
CA PHE A 421 -9.49 15.02 13.55
C PHE A 421 -8.88 14.70 14.92
N GLY A 422 -8.67 13.42 15.24
CA GLY A 422 -8.14 13.00 16.54
C GLY A 422 -6.62 13.09 16.65
N ARG A 423 -5.91 13.01 15.52
CA ARG A 423 -4.45 13.18 15.46
C ARG A 423 -4.10 14.66 15.59
N GLY A 424 -3.12 14.98 16.42
CA GLY A 424 -2.61 16.34 16.54
C GLY A 424 -2.07 16.83 15.20
N GLY A 425 -2.84 17.63 14.47
CA GLY A 425 -2.49 18.22 13.18
C GLY A 425 -2.39 19.73 13.27
N ASP A 426 -1.19 20.26 13.00
CA ASP A 426 -0.87 21.65 12.67
C ASP A 426 -1.43 22.75 13.59
N SER A 427 -0.55 23.25 14.46
CA SER A 427 -0.61 24.50 15.23
C SER A 427 -0.82 25.78 14.39
N ARG A 428 -1.20 25.68 13.11
CA ARG A 428 -1.48 26.82 12.22
C ARG A 428 -2.89 27.41 12.40
N ILE A 429 -3.87 26.63 12.85
CA ILE A 429 -5.27 27.12 12.93
C ILE A 429 -5.59 27.76 14.29
N ARG A 430 -4.82 27.48 15.34
CA ARG A 430 -5.08 28.01 16.69
C ARG A 430 -4.64 29.46 16.93
N ARG A 431 -3.97 30.11 15.97
CA ARG A 431 -3.50 31.51 16.10
C ARG A 431 -4.47 32.58 15.59
N ARG A 432 -5.61 32.21 15.00
CA ARG A 432 -6.55 33.19 14.40
C ARG A 432 -7.80 33.52 15.21
N VAL A 433 -8.01 32.91 16.37
CA VAL A 433 -9.13 33.26 17.24
C VAL A 433 -8.65 33.37 18.68
N ARG A 434 -8.09 34.53 19.02
CA ARG A 434 -8.12 35.06 20.38
C ARG A 434 -8.98 36.34 20.30
N PRO A 435 -9.98 36.53 21.17
CA PRO A 435 -10.69 37.81 21.24
C PRO A 435 -9.70 38.89 21.65
N GLN A 436 -9.75 40.04 20.99
CA GLN A 436 -9.04 41.24 21.42
C GLN A 436 -9.46 41.55 22.87
N ALA A 437 -8.52 41.34 23.80
CA ALA A 437 -8.62 41.95 25.12
C ALA A 437 -8.33 43.44 24.92
N THR A 438 -9.33 44.26 25.20
CA THR A 438 -9.26 45.70 25.36
C THR A 438 -8.24 46.05 26.44
N THR A 439 -7.08 46.55 26.05
CA THR A 439 -6.20 47.31 26.95
C THR A 439 -6.53 48.79 26.79
N SER A 440 -7.20 49.33 27.80
CA SER A 440 -7.26 50.77 28.06
C SER A 440 -5.84 51.28 28.37
N ALA A 441 -5.40 52.29 27.64
CA ALA A 441 -4.28 53.13 28.04
C ALA A 441 -4.61 54.58 27.71
N VAL A 442 -4.51 55.40 28.74
CA VAL A 442 -4.83 56.83 28.87
C VAL A 442 -4.02 57.69 27.89
N PRO A 443 -4.56 58.78 27.32
CA PRO A 443 -3.81 59.70 26.48
C PRO A 443 -3.17 60.83 27.32
N SER A 444 -1.86 61.01 27.22
CA SER A 444 -1.16 62.19 27.75
C SER A 444 -0.65 63.09 26.61
N ALA A 445 -1.35 64.21 26.46
CA ALA A 445 -0.88 65.57 26.16
C ALA A 445 0.27 65.79 25.13
N VAL A 446 -0.14 66.24 23.94
CA VAL A 446 0.20 67.53 23.28
C VAL A 446 1.42 68.31 23.82
N ARG A 447 2.42 68.55 22.96
CA ARG A 447 2.93 69.90 22.58
C ARG A 447 4.13 69.81 21.62
N ARG A 448 3.99 70.35 20.39
CA ARG A 448 4.82 71.45 19.83
C ARG A 448 4.36 71.85 18.42
N PRO A 449 4.59 73.12 17.99
CA PRO A 449 3.79 73.78 16.97
C PRO A 449 4.43 73.81 15.57
N LEU A 450 3.57 74.09 14.59
CA LEU A 450 3.87 74.40 13.19
C LEU A 450 4.83 75.59 13.03
N ALA A 451 5.80 75.46 12.12
CA ALA A 451 6.42 76.59 11.44
C ALA A 451 6.77 76.22 9.98
N LYS A 452 6.42 77.16 9.09
CA LYS A 452 6.51 77.15 7.62
C LYS A 452 7.95 77.03 7.08
N ARG A 453 8.13 76.39 5.92
CA ARG A 453 8.83 77.00 4.76
C ARG A 453 8.70 76.20 3.46
N ASN A 454 8.54 76.95 2.38
CA ASN A 454 8.45 76.55 0.98
C ASN A 454 9.71 75.85 0.46
N GLY A 455 9.54 75.03 -0.57
CA GLY A 455 10.63 74.56 -1.43
C GLY A 455 10.14 73.52 -2.43
N ALA A 456 9.80 73.96 -3.63
CA ALA A 456 9.49 73.10 -4.76
C ALA A 456 10.72 72.30 -5.18
N ALA A 457 10.55 70.98 -5.38
CA ALA A 457 11.41 70.17 -6.23
C ALA A 457 10.60 68.99 -6.78
N VAL A 458 10.28 69.07 -8.07
CA VAL A 458 9.77 67.95 -8.88
C VAL A 458 10.90 66.91 -8.96
N ILE A 459 10.69 65.73 -8.39
CA ILE A 459 11.57 64.57 -8.58
C ILE A 459 10.70 63.41 -9.08
N ALA A 460 11.07 62.91 -10.25
CA ALA A 460 10.47 61.79 -10.97
C ALA A 460 10.41 60.49 -10.11
N PRO A 461 9.47 59.58 -10.38
CA PRO A 461 9.39 58.31 -9.66
C PRO A 461 10.60 57.42 -10.03
N PRO A 462 11.31 56.83 -9.05
CA PRO A 462 12.29 55.81 -9.37
C PRO A 462 11.57 54.56 -9.88
N SER A 463 11.98 54.16 -11.07
CA SER A 463 11.66 52.92 -11.73
C SER A 463 12.06 51.71 -10.87
N GLY A 464 11.20 50.67 -10.91
CA GLY A 464 11.63 49.29 -10.72
C GLY A 464 12.06 48.88 -9.31
N ALA A 465 11.14 48.91 -8.34
CA ALA A 465 11.25 48.02 -7.19
C ALA A 465 11.02 46.57 -7.68
N GLY A 466 12.11 45.86 -7.99
CA GLY A 466 12.08 44.41 -8.11
C GLY A 466 11.50 43.81 -6.81
N PRO A 467 10.78 42.67 -6.90
CA PRO A 467 10.15 42.07 -5.73
C PRO A 467 11.20 41.85 -4.62
N PRO A 468 10.85 42.09 -3.35
CA PRO A 468 11.80 42.00 -2.25
C PRO A 468 12.46 40.64 -2.21
N GLU A 469 13.79 40.61 -2.18
CA GLU A 469 14.54 39.36 -2.09
C GLU A 469 14.06 38.56 -0.87
N PRO A 470 13.72 37.27 -1.04
CA PRO A 470 13.29 36.45 0.09
C PRO A 470 14.43 36.35 1.11
N GLY A 471 14.13 36.75 2.35
CA GLY A 471 15.03 36.57 3.50
C GLY A 471 15.48 35.11 3.66
N ALA A 472 16.52 34.86 4.45
CA ALA A 472 17.16 33.55 4.60
C ALA A 472 16.14 32.40 4.83
N GLU A 473 15.10 32.63 5.64
CA GLU A 473 14.00 31.68 5.85
C GLU A 473 13.18 31.38 4.59
N GLY A 474 12.91 32.40 3.78
CA GLY A 474 12.21 32.30 2.49
C GLY A 474 13.03 31.52 1.45
N ARG A 475 14.35 31.72 1.43
CA ARG A 475 15.28 30.92 0.60
C ARG A 475 15.29 29.45 1.00
N THR A 476 15.35 29.13 2.30
CA THR A 476 15.23 27.73 2.78
C THR A 476 13.87 27.11 2.48
N ARG A 477 12.76 27.85 2.61
CA ARG A 477 11.41 27.35 2.27
C ARG A 477 11.26 27.10 0.77
N SER A 478 11.77 28.00 -0.06
CA SER A 478 11.79 27.85 -1.53
C SER A 478 12.62 26.64 -1.95
N ALA A 479 13.82 26.49 -1.39
CA ALA A 479 14.70 25.34 -1.64
C ALA A 479 14.06 24.01 -1.22
N ARG A 480 13.43 23.96 -0.04
CA ARG A 480 12.71 22.77 0.42
C ARG A 480 11.52 22.40 -0.48
N ARG A 481 10.76 23.40 -0.94
CA ARG A 481 9.61 23.18 -1.84
C ARG A 481 10.06 22.69 -3.23
N ARG A 482 11.17 23.23 -3.74
CA ARG A 482 11.82 22.79 -4.98
C ARG A 482 12.33 21.36 -4.87
N LEU A 483 13.02 21.03 -3.77
CA LEU A 483 13.48 19.67 -3.48
C LEU A 483 12.31 18.67 -3.43
N LEU A 484 11.25 18.99 -2.68
CA LEU A 484 10.05 18.15 -2.58
C LEU A 484 9.35 17.94 -3.93
N ALA A 485 9.30 18.98 -4.79
CA ALA A 485 8.73 18.85 -6.13
C ALA A 485 9.59 17.97 -7.04
N LEU A 486 10.93 18.08 -6.98
CA LEU A 486 11.87 17.24 -7.73
C LEU A 486 11.76 15.76 -7.30
N VAL A 487 11.72 15.53 -5.99
CA VAL A 487 11.49 14.22 -5.37
C VAL A 487 10.18 13.62 -5.86
N ALA A 488 9.08 14.37 -5.75
CA ALA A 488 7.76 13.91 -6.14
C ALA A 488 7.68 13.60 -7.64
N GLY A 489 8.31 14.43 -8.48
CA GLY A 489 8.42 14.18 -9.92
C GLY A 489 9.21 12.91 -10.25
N ASN A 490 10.32 12.64 -9.54
CA ASN A 490 11.12 11.42 -9.75
C ASN A 490 10.34 10.16 -9.35
N VAL A 491 9.68 10.19 -8.18
CA VAL A 491 8.85 9.07 -7.71
C VAL A 491 7.68 8.83 -8.66
N ALA A 492 6.98 9.89 -9.09
CA ALA A 492 5.87 9.78 -10.05
C ALA A 492 6.34 9.20 -11.39
N GLY A 493 7.50 9.65 -11.91
CA GLY A 493 8.09 9.12 -13.13
C GLY A 493 8.44 7.63 -13.02
N ARG A 494 9.03 7.19 -11.90
CA ARG A 494 9.34 5.76 -11.65
C ARG A 494 8.10 4.90 -11.52
N VAL A 495 7.07 5.39 -10.81
CA VAL A 495 5.80 4.68 -10.68
C VAL A 495 5.10 4.56 -12.03
N GLY A 496 5.09 5.64 -12.84
CA GLY A 496 4.57 5.62 -14.20
C GLY A 496 5.31 4.64 -15.11
N ALA A 497 6.65 4.63 -15.04
CA ALA A 497 7.50 3.66 -15.72
C ALA A 497 7.17 2.20 -15.35
N LEU A 498 7.06 1.91 -14.05
CA LEU A 498 6.69 0.58 -13.56
C LEU A 498 5.29 0.15 -14.03
N ALA A 499 4.34 1.09 -14.04
CA ALA A 499 2.99 0.83 -14.54
C ALA A 499 2.99 0.52 -16.05
N SER A 500 3.70 1.31 -16.86
CA SER A 500 3.84 1.07 -18.31
C SER A 500 4.48 -0.29 -18.59
N LEU A 501 5.55 -0.63 -17.86
CA LEU A 501 6.22 -1.92 -17.96
C LEU A 501 5.31 -3.08 -17.55
N GLY A 502 4.50 -2.90 -16.50
CA GLY A 502 3.49 -3.86 -16.07
C GLY A 502 2.47 -4.12 -17.19
N VAL A 503 1.90 -3.06 -17.76
CA VAL A 503 0.94 -3.17 -18.88
C VAL A 503 1.58 -3.85 -20.09
N ALA A 504 2.80 -3.47 -20.47
CA ALA A 504 3.54 -4.13 -21.54
C ALA A 504 3.72 -5.63 -21.27
N THR A 505 4.07 -6.02 -20.04
CA THR A 505 4.24 -7.43 -19.66
C THR A 505 2.92 -8.19 -19.75
N ILE A 506 1.80 -7.59 -19.32
CA ILE A 506 0.46 -8.18 -19.44
C ILE A 506 0.09 -8.40 -20.91
N LEU A 507 0.35 -7.42 -21.78
CA LEU A 507 0.07 -7.56 -23.21
C LEU A 507 0.91 -8.65 -23.86
N VAL A 508 2.22 -8.69 -23.57
CA VAL A 508 3.11 -9.74 -24.06
C VAL A 508 2.63 -11.12 -23.59
N ALA A 509 2.20 -11.23 -22.33
CA ALA A 509 1.66 -12.46 -21.77
C ALA A 509 0.37 -12.91 -22.47
N ARG A 510 -0.57 -11.99 -22.69
CA ARG A 510 -1.85 -12.29 -23.34
C ARG A 510 -1.72 -12.63 -24.82
N ILE A 511 -0.79 -12.00 -25.53
CA ILE A 511 -0.61 -12.19 -26.96
C ILE A 511 0.27 -13.41 -27.27
N GLY A 512 1.35 -13.61 -26.50
CA GLY A 512 2.38 -14.61 -26.83
C GLY A 512 2.64 -15.66 -25.75
N GLY A 513 1.88 -15.66 -24.67
CA GLY A 513 2.01 -16.65 -23.59
C GLY A 513 3.33 -16.54 -22.80
N PRO A 514 3.61 -17.51 -21.91
CA PRO A 514 4.78 -17.46 -21.03
C PRO A 514 6.11 -17.47 -21.77
N GLU A 515 6.20 -18.15 -22.91
CA GLU A 515 7.46 -18.22 -23.66
C GLU A 515 7.87 -16.85 -24.23
N LEU A 516 6.92 -16.08 -24.79
CA LEU A 516 7.22 -14.72 -25.27
C LEU A 516 7.53 -13.75 -24.12
N VAL A 517 6.90 -13.92 -22.94
CA VAL A 517 7.26 -13.16 -21.72
C VAL A 517 8.69 -13.49 -21.28
N GLY A 518 9.10 -14.75 -21.38
CA GLY A 518 10.48 -15.18 -21.17
C GLY A 518 11.44 -14.49 -22.14
N ALA A 519 11.12 -14.49 -23.44
CA ALA A 519 11.90 -13.80 -24.46
C ALA A 519 12.03 -12.30 -24.15
N PHE A 520 10.91 -11.65 -23.82
CA PHE A 520 10.87 -10.24 -23.44
C PHE A 520 11.81 -9.95 -22.27
N THR A 521 11.77 -10.81 -21.26
CA THR A 521 12.60 -10.70 -20.06
C THR A 521 14.09 -10.83 -20.41
N LEU A 522 14.46 -11.83 -21.21
CA LEU A 522 15.85 -12.10 -21.59
C LEU A 522 16.44 -11.01 -22.48
N VAL A 523 15.71 -10.58 -23.51
CA VAL A 523 16.13 -9.52 -24.44
C VAL A 523 16.28 -8.18 -23.72
N ARG A 524 15.57 -7.97 -22.61
CA ARG A 524 15.68 -6.75 -21.82
C ARG A 524 16.83 -6.79 -20.80
N ILE A 525 17.01 -7.92 -20.13
CA ILE A 525 17.97 -8.04 -19.01
C ILE A 525 19.39 -8.28 -19.53
N LEU A 526 19.59 -9.27 -20.42
CA LEU A 526 20.94 -9.70 -20.80
C LEU A 526 21.71 -8.62 -21.58
N PRO A 527 21.15 -7.97 -22.62
CA PRO A 527 21.83 -6.87 -23.32
C PRO A 527 22.15 -5.70 -22.38
N GLY A 528 21.27 -5.40 -21.43
CA GLY A 528 21.45 -4.33 -20.45
C GLY A 528 22.55 -4.61 -19.44
N LEU A 529 22.67 -5.86 -18.97
CA LEU A 529 23.78 -6.28 -18.12
C LEU A 529 25.12 -6.11 -18.85
N LEU A 530 25.21 -6.56 -20.11
CA LEU A 530 26.42 -6.43 -20.91
C LEU A 530 26.75 -4.96 -21.21
N CYS A 531 25.74 -4.13 -21.49
CA CYS A 531 25.90 -2.71 -21.70
C CYS A 531 26.42 -2.00 -20.46
N GLN A 532 25.91 -2.36 -19.28
CA GLN A 532 26.35 -1.78 -18.02
C GLN A 532 27.81 -2.14 -17.70
N LEU A 533 28.23 -3.39 -17.99
CA LEU A 533 29.63 -3.83 -17.90
C LEU A 533 30.53 -3.07 -18.89
N SER A 534 30.12 -3.00 -20.16
CA SER A 534 30.88 -2.35 -21.24
C SER A 534 31.03 -0.84 -21.04
N SER A 535 30.07 -0.22 -20.36
CA SER A 535 30.09 1.21 -20.04
C SER A 535 30.99 1.57 -18.86
N ALA A 536 31.61 0.60 -18.17
CA ALA A 536 32.60 0.81 -17.10
C ALA A 536 32.20 1.87 -16.03
N GLY A 537 30.91 1.93 -15.67
CA GLY A 537 30.40 2.89 -14.68
C GLY A 537 30.22 4.34 -15.17
N LEU A 538 30.28 4.58 -16.49
CA LEU A 538 30.07 5.91 -17.10
C LEU A 538 28.80 6.64 -16.63
N PRO A 539 27.63 6.01 -16.47
CA PRO A 539 26.42 6.71 -15.99
C PRO A 539 26.61 7.38 -14.62
N GLY A 540 27.45 6.81 -13.75
CA GLY A 540 27.79 7.38 -12.44
C GLY A 540 28.96 8.37 -12.49
N ALA A 541 29.90 8.19 -13.43
CA ALA A 541 31.04 9.09 -13.61
C ALA A 541 30.64 10.42 -14.27
N ALA A 542 29.75 10.39 -15.26
CA ALA A 542 29.34 11.56 -16.03
C ALA A 542 28.88 12.75 -15.17
N PRO A 543 27.97 12.58 -14.17
CA PRO A 543 27.58 13.67 -13.29
C PRO A 543 28.74 14.30 -12.52
N PHE A 544 29.71 13.50 -12.09
CA PHE A 544 30.85 13.98 -11.30
C PHE A 544 31.76 14.91 -12.12
N PHE A 545 32.15 14.50 -13.34
CA PHE A 545 33.04 15.29 -14.19
C PHE A 545 32.37 16.50 -14.84
N LEU A 546 31.05 16.45 -15.07
CA LEU A 546 30.30 17.58 -15.64
C LEU A 546 29.94 18.65 -14.60
N ALA A 547 29.76 18.28 -13.33
CA ALA A 547 29.39 19.23 -12.28
C ALA A 547 30.57 20.05 -11.75
N ARG A 548 31.81 19.67 -12.10
CA ARG A 548 33.04 20.22 -11.52
C ARG A 548 33.68 21.26 -12.44
N SER A 549 33.93 22.46 -11.91
CA SER A 549 34.47 23.60 -12.66
C SER A 549 35.98 23.58 -12.84
N ASP A 550 36.69 22.71 -12.10
CA ASP A 550 38.13 22.44 -12.20
C ASP A 550 38.51 21.70 -13.49
N TYR A 551 37.54 21.07 -14.17
CA TYR A 551 37.77 20.44 -15.46
C TYR A 551 37.36 21.34 -16.63
N ASP A 552 38.20 21.35 -17.67
CA ASP A 552 37.89 22.00 -18.93
C ASP A 552 36.72 21.28 -19.64
N GLN A 553 35.55 21.88 -19.54
CA GLN A 553 34.30 21.34 -20.08
C GLN A 553 34.31 21.22 -21.61
N SER A 554 35.15 21.98 -22.32
CA SER A 554 35.33 21.85 -23.77
C SER A 554 35.92 20.49 -24.16
N ARG A 555 36.64 19.83 -23.23
CA ARG A 555 37.24 18.50 -23.41
C ARG A 555 36.44 17.40 -22.71
N VAL A 556 35.82 17.67 -21.56
CA VAL A 556 35.01 16.69 -20.82
C VAL A 556 33.80 16.23 -21.63
N ARG A 557 33.00 17.16 -22.16
CA ARG A 557 31.76 16.86 -22.90
C ARG A 557 31.98 15.96 -24.12
N PRO A 558 32.90 16.27 -25.06
CA PRO A 558 33.18 15.38 -26.19
C PRO A 558 33.82 14.06 -25.75
N THR A 559 34.65 14.05 -24.69
CA THR A 559 35.24 12.81 -24.18
C THR A 559 34.16 11.86 -23.64
N LEU A 560 33.17 12.37 -22.89
CA LEU A 560 32.04 11.57 -22.40
C LEU A 560 31.15 11.06 -23.55
N ALA A 561 30.90 11.89 -24.57
CA ALA A 561 30.15 11.48 -25.76
C ALA A 561 30.87 10.33 -26.50
N TRP A 562 32.18 10.44 -26.73
CA TRP A 562 32.97 9.39 -27.36
C TRP A 562 33.05 8.12 -26.51
N LEU A 563 33.23 8.24 -25.20
CA LEU A 563 33.20 7.08 -24.29
C LEU A 563 31.84 6.37 -24.30
N THR A 564 30.74 7.11 -24.48
CA THR A 564 29.40 6.52 -24.64
C THR A 564 29.31 5.70 -25.91
N VAL A 565 29.76 6.24 -27.05
CA VAL A 565 29.78 5.53 -28.35
C VAL A 565 30.69 4.30 -28.29
N ILE A 566 31.88 4.43 -27.70
CA ILE A 566 32.81 3.32 -27.52
C ILE A 566 32.19 2.24 -26.63
N GLY A 567 31.61 2.60 -25.48
CA GLY A 567 30.97 1.64 -24.57
C GLY A 567 29.79 0.90 -25.21
N ALA A 568 28.93 1.62 -25.94
CA ALA A 568 27.82 1.04 -26.69
C ALA A 568 28.32 0.08 -27.80
N THR A 569 29.37 0.46 -28.52
CA THR A 569 29.96 -0.36 -29.59
C THR A 569 30.63 -1.61 -29.04
N VAL A 570 31.39 -1.49 -27.95
CA VAL A 570 31.99 -2.63 -27.23
C VAL A 570 30.90 -3.58 -26.74
N SER A 571 29.78 -3.06 -26.23
CA SER A 571 28.64 -3.88 -25.83
C SER A 571 28.04 -4.66 -27.00
N ALA A 572 27.79 -3.99 -28.13
CA ALA A 572 27.22 -4.62 -29.32
C ALA A 572 28.14 -5.69 -29.93
N VAL A 573 29.43 -5.38 -30.07
CA VAL A 573 30.43 -6.32 -30.59
C VAL A 573 30.62 -7.49 -29.62
N GLY A 574 30.70 -7.21 -28.32
CA GLY A 574 30.74 -8.25 -27.29
C GLY A 574 29.52 -9.15 -27.33
N TRP A 575 28.33 -8.59 -27.54
CA TRP A 575 27.10 -9.36 -27.70
C TRP A 575 27.14 -10.25 -28.94
N LEU A 576 27.54 -9.70 -30.09
CA LEU A 576 27.68 -10.47 -31.34
C LEU A 576 28.68 -11.62 -31.19
N ALA A 577 29.81 -11.38 -30.53
CA ALA A 577 30.80 -12.42 -30.24
C ALA A 577 30.24 -13.52 -29.32
N LEU A 578 29.42 -13.15 -28.33
CA LEU A 578 28.76 -14.09 -27.42
C LEU A 578 27.49 -14.73 -28.00
N SER A 579 26.96 -14.22 -29.11
CA SER A 579 25.66 -14.62 -29.65
C SER A 579 25.50 -16.13 -29.91
N PRO A 580 26.53 -16.90 -30.33
CA PRO A 580 26.39 -18.36 -30.46
C PRO A 580 26.16 -19.05 -29.11
N LEU A 581 26.90 -18.64 -28.06
CA LEU A 581 26.72 -19.18 -26.71
C LEU A 581 25.36 -18.76 -26.14
N VAL A 582 25.00 -17.48 -26.30
CA VAL A 582 23.73 -16.93 -25.83
C VAL A 582 22.55 -17.61 -26.54
N TYR A 583 22.69 -17.96 -27.82
CA TYR A 583 21.71 -18.76 -28.54
C TYR A 583 21.53 -20.15 -27.92
N LEU A 584 22.63 -20.89 -27.71
CA LEU A 584 22.58 -22.24 -27.16
C LEU A 584 21.96 -22.30 -25.76
N VAL A 585 22.22 -21.29 -24.94
CA VAL A 585 21.76 -21.25 -23.54
C VAL A 585 20.36 -20.65 -23.40
N PHE A 586 20.03 -19.59 -24.12
CA PHE A 586 18.82 -18.79 -23.85
C PHE A 586 17.80 -18.76 -24.99
N PHE A 587 18.26 -18.74 -26.25
CA PHE A 587 17.39 -18.45 -27.41
C PHE A 587 17.20 -19.63 -28.36
N LYS A 588 17.51 -20.86 -27.93
CA LYS A 588 17.38 -22.06 -28.78
C LYS A 588 15.97 -22.20 -29.36
N SER A 589 14.93 -21.88 -28.58
CA SER A 589 13.53 -21.97 -29.02
C SER A 589 13.07 -20.83 -29.94
N PHE A 590 13.82 -19.72 -30.04
CA PHE A 590 13.45 -18.57 -30.86
C PHE A 590 14.27 -18.43 -32.16
N GLY A 591 15.35 -19.19 -32.29
CA GLY A 591 16.26 -19.16 -33.43
C GLY A 591 17.44 -18.18 -33.25
N LEU A 592 18.53 -18.47 -33.98
CA LEU A 592 19.80 -17.72 -33.89
C LEU A 592 19.62 -16.23 -34.21
N TRP A 593 18.71 -15.89 -35.11
CA TRP A 593 18.47 -14.51 -35.52
C TRP A 593 18.03 -13.62 -34.34
N VAL A 594 17.30 -14.15 -33.35
CA VAL A 594 16.90 -13.39 -32.14
C VAL A 594 18.12 -13.07 -31.29
N ALA A 595 19.02 -14.04 -31.12
CA ALA A 595 20.27 -13.83 -30.41
C ALA A 595 21.14 -12.80 -31.11
N VAL A 596 21.21 -12.79 -32.44
CA VAL A 596 21.96 -11.77 -33.20
C VAL A 596 21.27 -10.40 -33.13
N ALA A 597 19.96 -10.35 -33.30
CA ALA A 597 19.17 -9.10 -33.28
C ALA A 597 19.21 -8.39 -31.91
N ALA A 598 19.39 -9.13 -30.82
CA ALA A 598 19.58 -8.57 -29.48
C ALA A 598 20.88 -7.75 -29.31
N ALA A 599 21.79 -7.76 -30.29
CA ALA A 599 22.93 -6.82 -30.35
C ALA A 599 22.46 -5.36 -30.49
N ALA A 600 21.36 -5.12 -31.19
CA ALA A 600 20.84 -3.78 -31.40
C ALA A 600 20.35 -3.12 -30.09
N PRO A 601 19.51 -3.78 -29.25
CA PRO A 601 19.22 -3.30 -27.89
C PRO A 601 20.49 -3.08 -27.05
N SER A 602 21.49 -3.96 -27.16
CA SER A 602 22.75 -3.81 -26.41
C SER A 602 23.49 -2.51 -26.77
N PHE A 603 23.44 -2.12 -28.05
CA PHE A 603 23.99 -0.86 -28.54
C PHE A 603 23.17 0.36 -28.06
N THR A 604 21.85 0.33 -28.30
CA THR A 604 20.99 1.50 -28.09
C THR A 604 20.83 1.87 -26.61
N GLN A 605 20.79 0.88 -25.72
CA GLN A 605 20.67 1.10 -24.27
C GLN A 605 21.84 1.91 -23.69
N GLY A 606 23.04 1.85 -24.29
CA GLY A 606 24.20 2.63 -23.83
C GLY A 606 23.95 4.13 -23.88
N PHE A 607 23.29 4.61 -24.94
CA PHE A 607 22.94 6.03 -25.11
C PHE A 607 21.90 6.49 -24.08
N VAL A 608 20.91 5.65 -23.81
CA VAL A 608 19.86 5.96 -22.82
C VAL A 608 20.42 5.94 -21.40
N SER A 609 21.20 4.92 -21.05
CA SER A 609 21.80 4.75 -19.72
C SER A 609 22.79 5.88 -19.39
N VAL A 610 23.77 6.14 -20.27
CA VAL A 610 24.75 7.22 -20.05
C VAL A 610 24.10 8.60 -20.22
N GLY A 611 23.16 8.75 -21.16
CA GLY A 611 22.44 9.99 -21.41
C GLY A 611 21.68 10.53 -20.20
N LYS A 612 21.10 9.64 -19.37
CA LYS A 612 20.51 10.01 -18.07
C LYS A 612 21.55 10.66 -17.14
N GLY A 613 22.75 10.09 -17.07
CA GLY A 613 23.88 10.62 -16.31
C GLY A 613 24.39 11.97 -16.86
N LEU A 614 24.44 12.13 -18.19
CA LEU A 614 24.81 13.41 -18.82
C LEU A 614 23.81 14.52 -18.46
N LEU A 615 22.51 14.26 -18.57
CA LEU A 615 21.47 15.22 -18.18
C LEU A 615 21.60 15.61 -16.71
N GLN A 616 21.82 14.62 -15.82
CA GLN A 616 22.05 14.87 -14.41
C GLN A 616 23.31 15.73 -14.17
N GLY A 617 24.39 15.49 -14.90
CA GLY A 617 25.63 16.28 -14.81
C GLY A 617 25.51 17.70 -15.33
N THR A 618 24.60 17.97 -16.26
CA THR A 618 24.29 19.32 -16.78
C THR A 618 23.25 20.08 -15.95
N ASP A 619 23.00 19.67 -14.71
CA ASP A 619 21.98 20.22 -13.80
C ASP A 619 20.53 20.12 -14.33
N ASP A 620 20.22 19.09 -15.12
CA ASP A 620 18.86 18.78 -15.62
C ASP A 620 18.26 17.54 -14.95
N GLN A 621 18.16 17.58 -13.62
CA GLN A 621 17.54 16.52 -12.82
C GLN A 621 16.09 16.19 -13.24
N PRO A 622 15.22 17.17 -13.57
CA PRO A 622 13.89 16.86 -14.13
C PRO A 622 13.99 16.12 -15.46
N GLY A 623 14.96 16.47 -16.32
CA GLY A 623 15.20 15.81 -17.59
C GLY A 623 15.68 14.36 -17.42
N ALA A 624 16.62 14.12 -16.51
CA ALA A 624 17.08 12.78 -16.18
C ALA A 624 15.94 11.90 -15.62
N SER A 625 15.07 12.48 -14.78
CA SER A 625 13.90 11.77 -14.23
C SER A 625 12.87 11.46 -15.32
N LEU A 626 12.62 12.40 -16.24
CA LEU A 626 11.72 12.21 -17.36
C LEU A 626 12.27 11.22 -18.39
N ALA A 627 13.59 11.14 -18.59
CA ALA A 627 14.22 10.16 -19.47
C ALA A 627 13.93 8.71 -19.04
N ILE A 628 13.87 8.44 -17.73
CA ILE A 628 13.48 7.12 -17.18
C ILE A 628 12.04 6.78 -17.59
N ALA A 629 11.14 7.75 -17.51
CA ALA A 629 9.74 7.55 -17.86
C ALA A 629 9.55 7.40 -19.37
N VAL A 630 10.21 8.25 -20.18
CA VAL A 630 10.07 8.28 -21.65
C VAL A 630 10.44 6.93 -22.27
N GLU A 631 11.53 6.29 -21.83
CA GLU A 631 11.92 4.95 -22.31
C GLU A 631 10.78 3.93 -22.16
N GLU A 632 10.15 3.87 -20.99
CA GLU A 632 9.09 2.92 -20.68
C GLU A 632 7.74 3.28 -21.31
N PHE A 633 7.43 4.57 -21.40
CA PHE A 633 6.17 5.05 -21.98
C PHE A 633 6.16 4.99 -23.50
N VAL A 634 7.31 5.16 -24.16
CA VAL A 634 7.40 5.14 -25.63
C VAL A 634 7.41 3.71 -26.16
N PHE A 635 7.93 2.75 -25.40
CA PHE A 635 7.91 1.34 -25.78
C PHE A 635 6.48 0.84 -26.06
N LEU A 636 5.54 1.10 -25.16
CA LEU A 636 4.17 0.56 -25.24
C LEU A 636 3.43 0.94 -26.55
N PRO A 637 3.29 2.23 -26.94
CA PRO A 637 2.60 2.60 -28.18
C PRO A 637 3.32 2.11 -29.44
N ILE A 638 4.66 2.08 -29.46
CA ILE A 638 5.42 1.53 -30.59
C ILE A 638 5.16 0.04 -30.71
N TYR A 639 5.20 -0.69 -29.61
CA TYR A 639 4.94 -2.12 -29.60
C TYR A 639 3.51 -2.42 -30.08
N LEU A 640 2.49 -1.68 -29.60
CA LEU A 640 1.11 -1.80 -30.07
C LEU A 640 0.96 -1.52 -31.57
N MET A 641 1.66 -0.50 -32.08
CA MET A 641 1.70 -0.22 -33.51
C MET A 641 2.31 -1.39 -34.29
N LEU A 642 3.45 -1.91 -33.86
CA LEU A 642 4.09 -3.06 -34.54
C LEU A 642 3.20 -4.30 -34.56
N LEU A 643 2.48 -4.56 -33.46
CA LEU A 643 1.55 -5.68 -33.35
C LEU A 643 0.39 -5.64 -34.35
N THR A 644 0.09 -4.49 -34.97
CA THR A 644 -0.91 -4.43 -36.05
C THR A 644 -0.52 -5.20 -37.31
N GLY A 645 0.78 -5.45 -37.53
CA GLY A 645 1.28 -6.12 -38.73
C GLY A 645 2.38 -7.16 -38.50
N TRP A 646 2.97 -7.25 -37.30
CA TRP A 646 4.05 -8.18 -37.00
C TRP A 646 3.98 -8.69 -35.55
N TYR A 647 4.01 -10.01 -35.38
CA TYR A 647 3.88 -10.69 -34.09
C TYR A 647 5.16 -11.47 -33.73
N GLY A 648 5.42 -11.64 -32.42
CA GLY A 648 6.51 -12.46 -31.90
C GLY A 648 7.76 -11.69 -31.43
N PRO A 649 8.91 -12.38 -31.21
CA PRO A 649 10.11 -11.78 -30.63
C PRO A 649 10.72 -10.63 -31.45
N GLY A 650 10.45 -10.58 -32.76
CA GLY A 650 10.97 -9.56 -33.66
C GLY A 650 10.30 -8.20 -33.46
N ALA A 651 8.98 -8.19 -33.34
CA ALA A 651 8.22 -6.99 -32.98
C ALA A 651 8.65 -6.44 -31.62
N LEU A 652 8.99 -7.34 -30.70
CA LEU A 652 9.48 -6.99 -29.36
C LEU A 652 10.86 -6.33 -29.39
N ILE A 653 11.83 -6.94 -30.09
CA ILE A 653 13.18 -6.38 -30.23
C ILE A 653 13.10 -5.03 -30.95
N SER A 654 12.35 -4.94 -32.05
CA SER A 654 12.17 -3.69 -32.79
C SER A 654 11.49 -2.62 -31.94
N GLY A 655 10.50 -2.98 -31.14
CA GLY A 655 9.85 -2.07 -30.19
C GLY A 655 10.84 -1.51 -29.17
N LEU A 656 11.70 -2.36 -28.58
CA LEU A 656 12.74 -1.93 -27.64
C LEU A 656 13.76 -0.99 -28.31
N VAL A 657 14.28 -1.36 -29.48
CA VAL A 657 15.26 -0.56 -30.23
C VAL A 657 14.68 0.80 -30.60
N LEU A 658 13.46 0.84 -31.15
CA LEU A 658 12.81 2.08 -31.54
C LEU A 658 12.51 2.97 -30.33
N ALA A 659 12.11 2.39 -29.19
CA ALA A 659 11.92 3.12 -27.95
C ALA A 659 13.23 3.72 -27.42
N ASP A 660 14.33 2.95 -27.43
CA ASP A 660 15.65 3.44 -27.03
C ASP A 660 16.13 4.56 -27.95
N VAL A 661 15.95 4.41 -29.27
CA VAL A 661 16.33 5.44 -30.25
C VAL A 661 15.52 6.71 -30.04
N ALA A 662 14.21 6.60 -29.81
CA ALA A 662 13.34 7.74 -29.52
C ALA A 662 13.75 8.44 -28.19
N ALA A 663 14.04 7.66 -27.15
CA ALA A 663 14.53 8.17 -25.87
C ALA A 663 15.90 8.85 -26.02
N ALA A 664 16.85 8.23 -26.72
CA ALA A 664 18.17 8.76 -26.98
C ALA A 664 18.11 10.05 -27.82
N ALA A 665 17.29 10.10 -28.87
CA ALA A 665 17.06 11.30 -29.67
C ALA A 665 16.47 12.44 -28.83
N TRP A 666 15.51 12.12 -27.95
CA TRP A 666 14.93 13.09 -27.04
C TRP A 666 15.96 13.63 -26.03
N ILE A 667 16.79 12.75 -25.44
CA ILE A 667 17.90 13.11 -24.53
C ILE A 667 18.90 14.00 -25.27
N ALA A 668 19.34 13.61 -26.46
CA ALA A 668 20.31 14.34 -27.27
C ALA A 668 19.79 15.75 -27.63
N ARG A 669 18.53 15.88 -28.07
CA ARG A 669 17.90 17.18 -28.32
C ARG A 669 17.88 18.06 -27.08
N ARG A 670 17.62 17.47 -25.91
CA ARG A 670 17.58 18.20 -24.63
C ARG A 670 18.98 18.66 -24.20
N LEU A 671 20.00 17.81 -24.36
CA LEU A 671 21.41 18.15 -24.16
C LEU A 671 21.86 19.27 -25.12
N ALA A 672 21.44 19.22 -26.39
CA ALA A 672 21.75 20.24 -27.39
C ALA A 672 21.20 21.62 -27.02
N ARG A 673 19.94 21.69 -26.57
CA ARG A 673 19.32 22.94 -26.08
C ARG A 673 20.02 23.52 -24.84
N ARG A 674 20.74 22.69 -24.09
CA ARG A 674 21.55 23.08 -22.93
C ARG A 674 22.99 23.43 -23.29
N GLY A 675 23.33 23.46 -24.58
CA GLY A 675 24.69 23.76 -25.06
C GLY A 675 25.71 22.65 -24.76
N PHE A 676 25.27 21.41 -24.47
CA PHE A 676 26.20 20.30 -24.24
C PHE A 676 27.11 20.05 -25.44
N PHE A 677 26.59 20.18 -26.66
CA PHE A 677 27.33 20.00 -27.92
C PHE A 677 28.04 21.28 -28.41
N ALA A 678 27.92 22.41 -27.70
CA ALA A 678 28.54 23.66 -28.09
C ALA A 678 29.96 23.80 -27.50
N GLY A 679 30.87 24.41 -28.28
CA GLY A 679 32.24 24.70 -27.84
C GLY A 679 33.11 23.46 -27.62
N TRP A 680 32.90 22.39 -28.39
CA TRP A 680 33.69 21.17 -28.28
C TRP A 680 35.12 21.37 -28.78
N GLY A 681 36.08 21.04 -27.93
CA GLY A 681 37.48 20.83 -28.29
C GLY A 681 37.75 19.38 -28.70
N ARG A 682 39.04 18.99 -28.69
CA ARG A 682 39.44 17.60 -28.98
C ARG A 682 39.23 16.71 -27.74
N PRO A 683 38.66 15.50 -27.90
CA PRO A 683 38.55 14.54 -26.79
C PRO A 683 39.94 14.17 -26.25
N ASP A 684 40.04 13.98 -24.94
CA ASP A 684 41.30 13.72 -24.25
C ASP A 684 41.39 12.27 -23.77
N ARG A 685 42.40 11.54 -24.25
CA ARG A 685 42.67 10.15 -23.84
C ARG A 685 43.03 10.02 -22.36
N ARG A 686 43.79 10.97 -21.79
CA ARG A 686 44.17 10.93 -20.36
C ARG A 686 42.96 11.16 -19.47
N LEU A 687 42.11 12.14 -19.84
CA LEU A 687 40.83 12.37 -19.19
C LEU A 687 39.92 11.16 -19.32
N GLY A 688 39.84 10.55 -20.50
CA GLY A 688 39.02 9.35 -20.72
C GLY A 688 39.40 8.17 -19.82
N ARG A 689 40.72 7.91 -19.65
CA ARG A 689 41.20 6.90 -18.68
C ARG A 689 40.84 7.26 -17.24
N SER A 690 40.89 8.55 -16.89
CA SER A 690 40.55 9.02 -15.55
C SER A 690 39.06 8.85 -15.27
N ILE A 691 38.20 9.17 -16.24
CA ILE A 691 36.74 8.98 -16.16
C ILE A 691 36.40 7.49 -16.04
N ALA A 692 36.95 6.64 -16.91
CA ALA A 692 36.70 5.20 -16.88
C ALA A 692 37.23 4.56 -15.59
N GLY A 693 38.43 4.95 -15.14
CA GLY A 693 39.01 4.47 -13.87
C GLY A 693 38.22 4.92 -12.64
N TYR A 694 37.63 6.13 -12.67
CA TYR A 694 36.70 6.59 -11.64
C TYR A 694 35.40 5.78 -11.66
N GLY A 695 34.79 5.60 -12.84
CA GLY A 695 33.58 4.82 -13.02
C GLY A 695 33.72 3.39 -12.53
N LEU A 696 34.78 2.68 -12.94
CA LEU A 696 35.02 1.28 -12.58
C LEU A 696 35.16 1.08 -11.07
N ARG A 697 35.87 1.97 -10.38
CA ARG A 697 36.03 1.91 -8.91
C ARG A 697 34.70 2.09 -8.17
N GLY A 698 33.82 2.96 -8.65
CA GLY A 698 32.50 3.18 -8.06
C GLY A 698 31.43 2.16 -8.46
N TYR A 699 31.68 1.39 -9.52
CA TYR A 699 30.68 0.54 -10.16
C TYR A 699 30.45 -0.81 -9.47
N LEU A 700 31.44 -1.36 -8.75
CA LEU A 700 31.34 -2.69 -8.14
C LEU A 700 30.10 -2.87 -7.25
N GLY A 701 29.80 -1.89 -6.40
CA GLY A 701 28.60 -1.94 -5.55
C GLY A 701 27.30 -1.92 -6.35
N GLN A 702 27.23 -1.09 -7.40
CA GLN A 702 26.04 -1.01 -8.27
C GLN A 702 25.84 -2.28 -9.09
N LEU A 703 26.95 -2.92 -9.52
CA LEU A 703 26.90 -4.20 -10.21
C LEU A 703 26.36 -5.30 -9.30
N ILE A 704 26.83 -5.37 -8.06
CA ILE A 704 26.32 -6.32 -7.06
C ILE A 704 24.81 -6.14 -6.86
N ASP A 705 24.35 -4.90 -6.65
CA ASP A 705 22.93 -4.59 -6.46
C ASP A 705 22.09 -5.01 -7.69
N LEU A 706 22.58 -4.72 -8.90
CA LEU A 706 21.90 -5.06 -10.15
C LEU A 706 21.81 -6.58 -10.34
N LEU A 707 22.92 -7.30 -10.11
CA LEU A 707 22.96 -8.74 -10.21
C LEU A 707 22.05 -9.37 -9.16
N GLN A 708 22.05 -8.89 -7.91
CA GLN A 708 21.17 -9.46 -6.90
C GLN A 708 19.69 -9.39 -7.27
N LEU A 709 19.27 -8.30 -7.93
CA LEU A 709 17.86 -8.07 -8.28
C LEU A 709 17.40 -8.77 -9.57
N ARG A 710 18.33 -9.22 -10.42
CA ARG A 710 18.01 -9.69 -11.79
C ARG A 710 18.71 -10.97 -12.22
N PHE A 711 19.75 -11.40 -11.51
CA PHE A 711 20.53 -12.58 -11.90
C PHE A 711 19.72 -13.87 -11.76
N ASP A 712 18.75 -13.91 -10.86
CA ASP A 712 17.77 -14.99 -10.74
C ASP A 712 17.02 -15.25 -12.04
N MET A 713 16.60 -14.20 -12.75
CA MET A 713 15.92 -14.30 -14.05
C MET A 713 16.85 -14.85 -15.15
N ALA A 714 18.13 -14.43 -15.15
CA ALA A 714 19.12 -14.97 -16.07
C ALA A 714 19.41 -16.45 -15.77
N LEU A 715 19.62 -16.80 -14.50
CA LEU A 715 19.88 -18.17 -14.08
C LEU A 715 18.70 -19.10 -14.39
N LEU A 716 17.47 -18.65 -14.14
CA LEU A 716 16.26 -19.40 -14.47
C LEU A 716 16.11 -19.59 -15.99
N GLY A 717 16.35 -18.54 -16.78
CA GLY A 717 16.32 -18.65 -18.24
C GLY A 717 17.33 -19.66 -18.79
N ALA A 718 18.53 -19.73 -18.19
CA ALA A 718 19.58 -20.66 -18.61
C ALA A 718 19.29 -22.12 -18.19
N LEU A 719 18.71 -22.33 -17.00
CA LEU A 719 18.56 -23.67 -16.41
C LEU A 719 17.19 -24.31 -16.67
N ALA A 720 16.13 -23.52 -16.80
CA ALA A 720 14.76 -24.01 -16.97
C ALA A 720 14.07 -23.51 -18.26
N GLY A 721 14.75 -22.64 -19.02
CA GLY A 721 14.26 -22.13 -20.31
C GLY A 721 13.27 -20.95 -20.22
N PRO A 722 12.93 -20.36 -21.38
CA PRO A 722 12.17 -19.12 -21.46
C PRO A 722 10.72 -19.25 -20.98
N LYS A 723 10.04 -20.39 -21.21
CA LYS A 723 8.66 -20.59 -20.77
C LYS A 723 8.54 -20.50 -19.24
N VAL A 724 9.40 -21.22 -18.51
CA VAL A 724 9.42 -21.20 -17.03
C VAL A 724 9.83 -19.83 -16.51
N LEU A 725 10.79 -19.17 -17.19
CA LEU A 725 11.15 -17.79 -16.88
C LEU A 725 9.95 -16.84 -17.03
N GLY A 726 9.13 -16.99 -18.06
CA GLY A 726 7.95 -16.15 -18.25
C GLY A 726 6.95 -16.23 -17.10
N VAL A 727 6.68 -17.46 -16.62
CA VAL A 727 5.84 -17.71 -15.43
C VAL A 727 6.44 -17.01 -14.20
N TYR A 728 7.74 -17.18 -13.97
CA TYR A 728 8.43 -16.52 -12.86
C TYR A 728 8.46 -14.99 -12.99
N THR A 729 8.64 -14.44 -14.19
CA THR A 729 8.62 -13.00 -14.43
C THR A 729 7.31 -12.39 -13.98
N VAL A 730 6.18 -13.02 -14.32
CA VAL A 730 4.85 -12.57 -13.89
C VAL A 730 4.76 -12.56 -12.36
N ALA A 731 5.16 -13.65 -11.71
CA ALA A 731 5.17 -13.75 -10.26
C ALA A 731 6.06 -12.67 -9.59
N SER A 732 7.27 -12.47 -10.13
CA SER A 732 8.21 -11.47 -9.62
C SER A 732 7.67 -10.05 -9.79
N LYS A 733 7.06 -9.72 -10.94
CA LYS A 733 6.48 -8.39 -11.17
C LYS A 733 5.34 -8.07 -10.21
N PHE A 734 4.51 -9.05 -9.91
CA PHE A 734 3.44 -8.91 -8.94
C PHE A 734 4.01 -8.64 -7.52
N ALA A 735 5.03 -9.38 -7.11
CA ALA A 735 5.67 -9.23 -5.81
C ALA A 735 6.56 -7.96 -5.68
N GLU A 736 7.11 -7.44 -6.79
CA GLU A 736 7.94 -6.23 -6.82
C GLU A 736 7.21 -5.00 -6.26
N LEU A 737 5.88 -4.95 -6.34
CA LEU A 737 5.06 -3.87 -5.77
C LEU A 737 5.26 -3.69 -4.26
N VAL A 738 5.58 -4.76 -3.54
CA VAL A 738 5.82 -4.74 -2.08
C VAL A 738 7.16 -4.08 -1.73
N GLN A 739 8.07 -3.91 -2.69
CA GLN A 739 9.36 -3.24 -2.46
C GLN A 739 9.22 -1.72 -2.35
N LEU A 740 8.16 -1.14 -2.92
CA LEU A 740 7.95 0.32 -2.99
C LEU A 740 8.06 1.04 -1.63
N PRO A 741 7.48 0.54 -0.52
CA PRO A 741 7.65 1.15 0.79
C PRO A 741 9.11 1.18 1.25
N GLY A 742 9.87 0.09 1.04
CA GLY A 742 11.29 0.03 1.41
C GLY A 742 12.13 1.03 0.62
N LEU A 743 11.87 1.17 -0.67
CA LEU A 743 12.51 2.17 -1.53
C LEU A 743 12.19 3.60 -1.07
N ALA A 744 10.92 3.87 -0.73
CA ALA A 744 10.49 5.18 -0.23
C ALA A 744 11.12 5.52 1.13
N VAL A 745 11.19 4.53 2.03
CA VAL A 745 11.84 4.69 3.34
C VAL A 745 13.32 5.01 3.17
N ASN A 746 14.02 4.27 2.30
CA ASN A 746 15.43 4.54 2.03
C ASN A 746 15.62 5.98 1.53
N TYR A 747 14.86 6.34 0.50
CA TYR A 747 14.93 7.64 -0.14
C TYR A 747 14.69 8.82 0.81
N ILE A 748 13.70 8.71 1.70
CA ILE A 748 13.33 9.78 2.64
C ILE A 748 14.29 9.85 3.82
N LEU A 749 14.68 8.70 4.38
CA LEU A 749 15.45 8.67 5.62
C LEU A 749 16.96 8.80 5.40
N TYR A 750 17.49 8.46 4.23
CA TYR A 750 18.92 8.60 3.95
C TYR A 750 19.43 10.03 4.17
N PRO A 751 18.83 11.10 3.58
CA PRO A 751 19.29 12.47 3.80
C PRO A 751 19.08 12.97 5.24
N ASP A 752 18.12 12.40 5.97
CA ASP A 752 17.88 12.71 7.38
C ASP A 752 18.99 12.09 8.25
N PHE A 753 19.31 10.81 8.04
CA PHE A 753 20.36 10.12 8.80
C PHE A 753 21.76 10.66 8.51
N ALA A 754 22.00 11.24 7.33
CA ALA A 754 23.25 11.93 7.02
C ALA A 754 23.45 13.23 7.82
N LYS A 755 22.39 13.78 8.42
CA LYS A 755 22.42 15.00 9.25
C LYS A 755 22.38 14.70 10.75
N ASP A 756 21.75 13.60 11.12
CA ASP A 756 21.63 13.16 12.51
C ASP A 756 23.02 12.70 13.03
N ASP A 757 23.28 12.92 14.32
CA ASP A 757 24.42 12.26 14.98
C ASP A 757 24.21 10.74 14.97
N ARG A 758 25.33 9.99 15.00
CA ARG A 758 25.31 8.54 14.82
C ARG A 758 24.45 7.81 15.87
N ASP A 759 24.44 8.29 17.11
CA ASP A 759 23.67 7.68 18.19
C ASP A 759 22.17 7.91 18.03
N THR A 760 21.79 9.13 17.65
CA THR A 760 20.41 9.50 17.33
C THR A 760 19.90 8.72 16.12
N ALA A 761 20.70 8.63 15.05
CA ALA A 761 20.39 7.82 13.88
C ALA A 761 20.20 6.34 14.25
N THR A 762 21.05 5.78 15.13
CA THR A 762 20.99 4.37 15.57
C THR A 762 19.74 4.11 16.42
N ARG A 763 19.42 4.98 17.38
CA ARG A 763 18.21 4.89 18.21
C ARG A 763 16.94 5.02 17.37
N ARG A 764 16.91 5.98 16.43
CA ARG A 764 15.79 6.19 15.52
C ARG A 764 15.60 4.99 14.60
N THR A 765 16.67 4.46 14.02
CA THR A 765 16.64 3.25 13.18
C THR A 765 16.10 2.05 13.95
N SER A 766 16.60 1.78 15.16
CA SER A 766 16.14 0.66 16.01
C SER A 766 14.63 0.71 16.28
N ARG A 767 14.08 1.91 16.51
CA ARG A 767 12.64 2.13 16.73
C ARG A 767 11.80 1.95 15.46
N LEU A 768 12.41 2.06 14.27
CA LEU A 768 11.73 2.00 12.98
C LEU A 768 11.79 0.62 12.31
N ILE A 769 12.63 -0.32 12.77
CA ILE A 769 12.75 -1.66 12.18
C ILE A 769 11.40 -2.38 12.09
N LEU A 770 10.69 -2.49 13.22
CA LEU A 770 9.40 -3.20 13.26
C LEU A 770 8.28 -2.46 12.55
N PRO A 771 8.16 -1.12 12.66
CA PRO A 771 7.30 -0.36 11.78
C PRO A 771 7.58 -0.58 10.28
N ALA A 772 8.85 -0.65 9.87
CA ALA A 772 9.23 -0.87 8.47
C ALA A 772 8.83 -2.28 8.00
N LEU A 773 9.08 -3.30 8.80
CA LEU A 773 8.62 -4.67 8.54
C LEU A 773 7.08 -4.73 8.45
N GLY A 774 6.40 -4.12 9.41
CA GLY A 774 4.94 -4.07 9.47
C GLY A 774 4.34 -3.40 8.24
N VAL A 775 4.93 -2.31 7.74
CA VAL A 775 4.47 -1.63 6.51
C VAL A 775 4.65 -2.53 5.28
N SER A 776 5.77 -3.24 5.15
CA SER A 776 5.97 -4.15 4.02
C SER A 776 5.06 -5.38 4.10
N ALA A 777 4.84 -5.95 5.29
CA ALA A 777 3.84 -7.02 5.49
C ALA A 777 2.44 -6.54 5.12
N LEU A 778 2.10 -5.31 5.49
CA LEU A 778 0.83 -4.67 5.15
C LEU A 778 0.63 -4.47 3.66
N ALA A 779 1.71 -4.19 2.92
CA ALA A 779 1.67 -4.07 1.46
C ALA A 779 1.57 -5.43 0.76
N ALA A 780 2.18 -6.47 1.34
CA ALA A 780 2.13 -7.83 0.80
C ALA A 780 0.76 -8.51 0.99
N LEU A 781 0.10 -8.26 2.13
CA LEU A 781 -1.13 -8.98 2.50
C LEU A 781 -2.26 -8.83 1.46
N PRO A 782 -2.66 -7.63 1.01
CA PRO A 782 -3.71 -7.49 0.01
C PRO A 782 -3.34 -8.18 -1.31
N LEU A 783 -2.08 -8.09 -1.73
CA LEU A 783 -1.60 -8.73 -2.94
C LEU A 783 -1.65 -10.26 -2.82
N ALA A 784 -1.28 -10.83 -1.68
CA ALA A 784 -1.42 -12.27 -1.45
C ALA A 784 -2.89 -12.72 -1.52
N LEU A 785 -3.80 -11.95 -0.92
CA LEU A 785 -5.22 -12.30 -0.89
C LEU A 785 -5.85 -12.33 -2.29
N ILE A 786 -5.40 -11.48 -3.21
CA ILE A 786 -5.90 -11.46 -4.59
C ILE A 786 -5.04 -12.28 -5.57
N ALA A 787 -3.84 -12.74 -5.20
CA ALA A 787 -2.88 -13.32 -6.15
C ALA A 787 -3.44 -14.55 -6.89
N GLY A 788 -4.14 -15.44 -6.18
CA GLY A 788 -4.69 -16.68 -6.75
C GLY A 788 -5.78 -16.45 -7.80
N THR A 789 -6.47 -15.30 -7.76
CA THR A 789 -7.51 -14.95 -8.75
C THR A 789 -7.00 -13.95 -9.78
N ALA A 790 -6.28 -12.94 -9.33
CA ALA A 790 -5.81 -11.85 -10.17
C ALA A 790 -4.78 -12.33 -11.19
N LEU A 791 -3.86 -13.24 -10.84
CA LEU A 791 -2.79 -13.65 -11.76
C LEU A 791 -3.32 -14.40 -13.00
N PRO A 792 -4.07 -15.52 -12.86
CA PRO A 792 -4.68 -16.20 -14.01
C PRO A 792 -5.54 -15.24 -14.82
N TRP A 793 -6.29 -14.38 -14.13
CA TRP A 793 -7.23 -13.50 -14.79
C TRP A 793 -6.59 -12.30 -15.49
N ILE A 794 -5.43 -11.81 -15.06
CA ILE A 794 -4.74 -10.72 -15.74
C ILE A 794 -3.91 -11.27 -16.90
N PHE A 795 -3.16 -12.33 -16.65
CA PHE A 795 -2.14 -12.83 -17.57
C PHE A 795 -2.65 -13.98 -18.47
N GLY A 796 -3.77 -14.59 -18.13
CA GLY A 796 -4.37 -15.77 -18.76
C GLY A 796 -4.11 -17.05 -17.95
N ASP A 797 -4.98 -18.06 -18.09
CA ASP A 797 -4.91 -19.35 -17.35
C ASP A 797 -3.59 -20.10 -17.56
N VAL A 798 -2.90 -19.81 -18.67
CA VAL A 798 -1.54 -20.32 -18.95
C VAL A 798 -0.52 -19.86 -17.90
N PHE A 799 -0.87 -18.92 -17.03
CA PHE A 799 -0.05 -18.41 -15.92
C PHE A 799 -0.52 -18.86 -14.53
N ASP A 800 -1.38 -19.88 -14.41
CA ASP A 800 -1.75 -20.50 -13.12
C ASP A 800 -0.52 -20.92 -12.32
N ASP A 801 0.49 -21.45 -13.00
CA ASP A 801 1.78 -21.85 -12.40
C ASP A 801 2.55 -20.68 -11.75
N ALA A 802 2.15 -19.41 -12.00
CA ALA A 802 2.76 -18.23 -11.37
C ALA A 802 2.23 -17.96 -9.96
N VAL A 803 1.09 -18.55 -9.58
CA VAL A 803 0.42 -18.29 -8.29
C VAL A 803 1.29 -18.72 -7.11
N VAL A 804 1.80 -19.96 -7.11
CA VAL A 804 2.65 -20.49 -6.03
C VAL A 804 3.97 -19.73 -5.90
N PRO A 805 4.75 -19.50 -6.98
CA PRO A 805 5.93 -18.63 -6.94
C PRO A 805 5.63 -17.23 -6.37
N THR A 806 4.46 -16.66 -6.66
CA THR A 806 4.06 -15.35 -6.14
C THR A 806 3.92 -15.36 -4.63
N TYR A 807 3.24 -16.35 -4.04
CA TYR A 807 3.12 -16.47 -2.58
C TYR A 807 4.49 -16.57 -1.89
N ILE A 808 5.38 -17.41 -2.44
CA ILE A 808 6.75 -17.58 -1.92
C ILE A 808 7.52 -16.26 -2.02
N ARG A 809 7.37 -15.53 -3.13
CA ARG A 809 8.05 -14.27 -3.37
C ARG A 809 7.55 -13.16 -2.46
N LEU A 810 6.23 -13.08 -2.26
CA LEU A 810 5.59 -12.14 -1.34
C LEU A 810 6.09 -12.36 0.09
N ALA A 811 6.24 -13.60 0.54
CA ALA A 811 6.78 -13.89 1.87
C ALA A 811 8.22 -13.37 2.07
N GLY A 812 9.11 -13.56 1.09
CA GLY A 812 10.49 -13.09 1.18
C GLY A 812 10.63 -11.56 1.14
N VAL A 813 9.87 -10.92 0.24
CA VAL A 813 9.99 -9.47 0.00
C VAL A 813 9.46 -8.60 1.15
N VAL A 814 8.69 -9.17 2.10
CA VAL A 814 8.28 -8.44 3.32
C VAL A 814 9.47 -7.89 4.09
N THR A 815 10.63 -8.57 4.06
CA THR A 815 11.86 -8.11 4.71
C THR A 815 12.49 -6.87 4.05
N PHE A 816 12.10 -6.56 2.81
CA PHE A 816 12.67 -5.49 2.01
C PHE A 816 12.42 -4.09 2.61
N GLY A 817 11.33 -3.91 3.36
CA GLY A 817 11.08 -2.68 4.12
C GLY A 817 12.19 -2.38 5.13
N VAL A 818 12.66 -3.42 5.82
CA VAL A 818 13.78 -3.32 6.78
C VAL A 818 15.09 -3.11 6.03
N THR A 819 15.31 -3.82 4.92
CA THR A 819 16.47 -3.60 4.04
C THR A 819 16.61 -2.13 3.67
N GLY A 820 15.55 -1.50 3.14
CA GLY A 820 15.55 -0.09 2.77
C GLY A 820 15.89 0.86 3.93
N LEU A 821 15.35 0.59 5.13
CA LEU A 821 15.66 1.36 6.34
C LEU A 821 17.14 1.26 6.75
N ILE A 822 17.67 0.04 6.82
CA ILE A 822 19.07 -0.18 7.25
C ILE A 822 20.05 0.33 6.20
N MET A 823 19.73 0.19 4.91
CA MET A 823 20.49 0.81 3.82
C MET A 823 20.61 2.32 4.00
N ALA A 824 19.48 3.02 4.24
CA ALA A 824 19.50 4.46 4.48
C ALA A 824 20.37 4.86 5.67
N TYR A 825 20.32 4.09 6.76
CA TYR A 825 21.20 4.32 7.92
C TYR A 825 22.67 4.14 7.54
N LEU A 826 23.03 3.01 6.91
CA LEU A 826 24.42 2.70 6.55
C LEU A 826 25.00 3.72 5.57
N TYR A 827 24.21 4.18 4.60
CA TYR A 827 24.60 5.27 3.72
C TYR A 827 24.75 6.59 4.49
N GLY A 828 23.81 6.93 5.38
CA GLY A 828 23.84 8.16 6.17
C GLY A 828 25.05 8.26 7.10
N VAL A 829 25.45 7.16 7.75
CA VAL A 829 26.61 7.12 8.66
C VAL A 829 27.95 6.87 7.95
N GLY A 830 27.99 6.95 6.62
CA GLY A 830 29.22 6.82 5.83
C GLY A 830 29.79 5.41 5.76
N ARG A 831 28.94 4.37 5.82
CA ARG A 831 29.34 2.95 5.67
C ARG A 831 28.69 2.25 4.46
N PRO A 832 28.82 2.78 3.23
CA PRO A 832 28.30 2.13 2.02
C PRO A 832 28.94 0.76 1.76
N GLY A 833 30.19 0.52 2.18
CA GLY A 833 30.84 -0.79 2.02
C GLY A 833 30.11 -1.94 2.76
N ALA A 834 29.52 -1.65 3.93
CA ALA A 834 28.71 -2.64 4.66
C ALA A 834 27.39 -2.93 3.94
N ALA A 835 26.85 -1.94 3.22
CA ALA A 835 25.68 -2.11 2.38
C ALA A 835 25.98 -3.07 1.23
N SER A 836 27.06 -2.79 0.48
CA SER A 836 27.50 -3.63 -0.64
C SER A 836 27.87 -5.05 -0.18
N ALA A 837 28.48 -5.22 0.99
CA ALA A 837 28.77 -6.54 1.54
C ALA A 837 27.49 -7.34 1.84
N GLY A 838 26.45 -6.69 2.39
CA GLY A 838 25.16 -7.33 2.62
C GLY A 838 24.47 -7.78 1.34
N GLN A 839 24.49 -6.92 0.30
CA GLN A 839 23.93 -7.25 -1.01
C GLN A 839 24.74 -8.38 -1.69
N GLY A 840 26.06 -8.38 -1.53
CA GLY A 840 26.95 -9.45 -2.00
C GLY A 840 26.64 -10.81 -1.38
N ILE A 841 26.32 -10.86 -0.08
CA ILE A 841 25.84 -12.09 0.58
C ILE A 841 24.53 -12.55 -0.04
N GLY A 842 23.58 -11.64 -0.26
CA GLY A 842 22.34 -11.95 -0.95
C GLY A 842 22.55 -12.51 -2.36
N LEU A 843 23.45 -11.90 -3.13
CA LEU A 843 23.84 -12.38 -4.46
C LEU A 843 24.43 -13.80 -4.39
N ALA A 844 25.35 -14.06 -3.47
CA ALA A 844 25.91 -15.40 -3.29
C ALA A 844 24.81 -16.43 -2.96
N VAL A 845 23.88 -16.09 -2.08
CA VAL A 845 22.76 -16.96 -1.70
C VAL A 845 21.84 -17.25 -2.90
N VAL A 846 21.46 -16.25 -3.70
CA VAL A 846 20.57 -16.48 -4.85
C VAL A 846 21.26 -17.31 -5.94
N VAL A 847 22.56 -17.13 -6.14
CA VAL A 847 23.36 -17.90 -7.11
C VAL A 847 23.45 -19.37 -6.66
N VAL A 848 23.86 -19.61 -5.41
CA VAL A 848 24.05 -20.97 -4.88
C VAL A 848 22.72 -21.72 -4.80
N LEU A 849 21.70 -21.13 -4.17
CA LEU A 849 20.39 -21.77 -4.07
C LEU A 849 19.70 -21.87 -5.42
N GLY A 850 19.86 -20.88 -6.30
CA GLY A 850 19.31 -20.94 -7.65
C GLY A 850 19.91 -22.08 -8.46
N ALA A 851 21.23 -22.27 -8.42
CA ALA A 851 21.89 -23.35 -9.14
C ALA A 851 21.46 -24.74 -8.66
N VAL A 852 21.11 -24.87 -7.38
CA VAL A 852 20.66 -26.13 -6.77
C VAL A 852 19.15 -26.37 -6.96
N LEU A 853 18.32 -25.35 -6.73
CA LEU A 853 16.86 -25.50 -6.66
C LEU A 853 16.17 -25.34 -8.01
N ILE A 854 16.71 -24.54 -8.93
CA ILE A 854 16.06 -24.30 -10.24
C ILE A 854 15.99 -25.57 -11.09
N PRO A 855 17.05 -26.41 -11.20
CA PRO A 855 16.98 -27.63 -12.00
C PRO A 855 15.86 -28.60 -11.55
N ALA A 856 15.61 -28.69 -10.24
CA ALA A 856 14.60 -29.59 -9.67
C ALA A 856 13.19 -28.96 -9.58
N HIS A 857 13.09 -27.64 -9.39
CA HIS A 857 11.82 -26.98 -9.04
C HIS A 857 11.46 -25.77 -9.92
N GLY A 858 12.22 -25.48 -10.97
CA GLY A 858 11.93 -24.41 -11.94
C GLY A 858 11.62 -23.05 -11.29
N ALA A 859 10.46 -22.48 -11.61
CA ALA A 859 10.02 -21.18 -11.11
C ALA A 859 9.84 -21.14 -9.58
N ILE A 860 9.40 -22.25 -8.96
CA ILE A 860 9.28 -22.37 -7.50
C ILE A 860 10.68 -22.32 -6.88
N GLY A 861 11.64 -23.04 -7.45
CA GLY A 861 13.04 -23.03 -7.01
C GLY A 861 13.67 -21.64 -7.06
N ALA A 862 13.43 -20.90 -8.16
CA ALA A 862 13.85 -19.51 -8.28
C ALA A 862 13.20 -18.61 -7.23
N ALA A 863 11.88 -18.74 -7.00
CA ALA A 863 11.17 -17.95 -6.00
C ALA A 863 11.72 -18.18 -4.58
N VAL A 864 12.00 -19.44 -4.21
CA VAL A 864 12.61 -19.78 -2.92
C VAL A 864 14.02 -19.18 -2.81
N ALA A 865 14.88 -19.40 -3.81
CA ALA A 865 16.25 -18.88 -3.82
C ALA A 865 16.28 -17.35 -3.62
N THR A 866 15.43 -16.61 -4.35
CA THR A 866 15.41 -15.14 -4.27
C THR A 866 14.74 -14.64 -2.99
N SER A 867 13.74 -15.35 -2.45
CA SER A 867 13.15 -15.01 -1.15
C SER A 867 14.15 -15.20 0.00
N VAL A 868 14.89 -16.31 0.01
CA VAL A 868 15.94 -16.57 1.00
C VAL A 868 17.08 -15.56 0.86
N SER A 869 17.45 -15.18 -0.37
CA SER A 869 18.43 -14.11 -0.62
C SER A 869 18.04 -12.78 0.04
N PHE A 870 16.78 -12.37 -0.06
CA PHE A 870 16.31 -11.14 0.60
C PHE A 870 16.39 -11.25 2.12
N VAL A 871 15.94 -12.37 2.70
CA VAL A 871 16.04 -12.59 4.15
C VAL A 871 17.49 -12.56 4.61
N ALA A 872 18.38 -13.25 3.89
CA ALA A 872 19.82 -13.29 4.18
C ALA A 872 20.45 -11.90 4.09
N THR A 873 20.06 -11.11 3.09
CA THR A 873 20.50 -9.72 2.94
C THR A 873 20.06 -8.87 4.12
N THR A 874 18.78 -8.91 4.48
CA THR A 874 18.27 -8.16 5.64
C THR A 874 18.98 -8.59 6.93
N ALA A 875 19.19 -9.89 7.13
CA ALA A 875 19.91 -10.42 8.29
C ALA A 875 21.36 -9.92 8.35
N ALA A 876 22.10 -9.98 7.24
CA ALA A 876 23.46 -9.47 7.15
C ALA A 876 23.51 -7.97 7.47
N LEU A 877 22.61 -7.18 6.91
CA LEU A 877 22.52 -5.75 7.17
C LEU A 877 22.20 -5.43 8.62
N LEU A 878 21.32 -6.19 9.26
CA LEU A 878 21.03 -6.06 10.70
C LEU A 878 22.25 -6.38 11.57
N VAL A 879 23.06 -7.37 11.18
CA VAL A 879 24.34 -7.67 11.86
C VAL A 879 25.29 -6.48 11.73
N TRP A 880 25.45 -5.93 10.53
CA TRP A 880 26.28 -4.74 10.28
C TRP A 880 25.77 -3.52 11.05
N PHE A 881 24.46 -3.31 11.10
CA PHE A 881 23.83 -2.27 11.92
C PHE A 881 24.19 -2.42 13.41
N ARG A 882 24.08 -3.63 13.97
CA ARG A 882 24.47 -3.90 15.37
C ARG A 882 25.95 -3.65 15.64
N ARG A 883 26.83 -4.03 14.70
CA ARG A 883 28.28 -3.75 14.83
C ARG A 883 28.58 -2.26 14.72
N ALA A 884 27.90 -1.55 13.83
CA ALA A 884 28.04 -0.11 13.68
C ALA A 884 27.60 0.67 14.93
N GLY A 885 26.59 0.20 15.65
CA GLY A 885 26.14 0.80 16.91
C GLY A 885 27.02 0.53 18.14
N LYS A 886 27.97 -0.42 18.06
CA LYS A 886 28.85 -0.80 19.19
C LYS A 886 30.19 -0.07 19.24
N THR A 887 30.59 0.64 18.18
CA THR A 887 31.88 1.36 18.16
C THR A 887 31.74 2.71 18.87
N VAL A 888 31.97 2.73 20.18
CA VAL A 888 32.22 3.93 20.99
C VAL A 888 33.45 3.66 21.88
N PRO A 889 34.61 4.27 21.63
CA PRO A 889 35.47 4.75 22.69
C PRO A 889 34.97 6.14 23.09
N VAL A 890 34.53 6.29 24.32
CA VAL A 890 34.38 7.60 24.94
C VAL A 890 35.80 8.10 25.21
N THR A 891 36.36 8.92 24.32
CA THR A 891 37.47 9.79 24.72
C THR A 891 36.86 10.96 25.48
N PRO A 892 37.12 11.09 26.80
CA PRO A 892 36.73 12.29 27.51
C PRO A 892 37.41 13.50 26.85
N ALA A 893 36.64 14.57 26.64
CA ALA A 893 37.19 15.83 26.19
C ALA A 893 38.26 16.30 27.19
N PRO A 894 39.33 16.97 26.75
CA PRO A 894 40.30 17.56 27.67
C PRO A 894 39.57 18.56 28.56
N GLU A 895 39.74 18.42 29.88
CA GLU A 895 39.39 19.49 30.81
C GLU A 895 40.14 20.74 30.39
N ASP A 896 39.40 21.78 30.04
CA ASP A 896 39.90 23.12 29.85
C ASP A 896 40.34 23.63 31.24
N LYS A 897 41.62 23.45 31.56
CA LYS A 897 42.30 24.14 32.65
C LYS A 897 43.03 25.33 32.04
N GLY A 898 42.46 26.52 32.20
CA GLY A 898 43.08 27.79 31.81
C GLY A 898 42.07 28.92 31.72
#